data_AF-A0A946TKI8-F1
#
_entry.id   AF-A0A946TKI8-F1
#
_cell.length_a   1.000
_cell.length_b   1.000
_cell.length_c   1.000
_cell.angle_alpha   90.00
_cell.angle_beta   90.00
_cell.angle_gamma   90.00
#
_symmetry.space_group_name_H-M   'P 1'
#
loop_
_entity.id
_entity.type
_entity.pdbx_description
1 polymer ?
#
loop_
_entity_poly.entity_id
_entity_poly.type
_entity_poly.pdbx_seq_one_letter_code
_entity_poly.pdbx_strand_id
1 'polypeptide(L)'
;FCNDSILDCASGCCAGHACVDNAICLAYSGVDEGPFIESLSPNAGAEGNIITIYGSNFGDLPGRVYFEDFDGNGIVANLDISLLNPSCSSLWTEQEILVEVPLGVKDNNAKVWIVTNESEESNAKFYDDSVGPLPGICLADPNHGAFGEQVVLHGIKFSAGDKASFGGIVDHNTNIVSDLKAITKVPNVSPDETGVWLKTVASLLSNALPFTVDAVAGGDPVIHEVSPNLGPKGQYLTVSGANFGNTQGQLNFINIDSTPGDFDFPPQCSDSYWQDDSIVVKVPNIPDDAYKIQVKRNIDGKESNLYDFTVELGTPGPGLCALQPDNGPANGLFGVSLYGDNFGADLDQVFFFDSKLAGINFWEDNHISARTPNGAVTGPVVVKQSGQTSNALNFAVGSCSIDGDCSAGDECCTQDTGNYCALAGSCPGSNACTYTWTVTTAAAPFALQEDYLCENNLQSPSPWPDAVRGEESRDAYLDTNIVGLFTRDAEDADFSTDNIKVSLCNVGGEFNNMSCGADLAGTVSIINHNSDNEGFVFNPEFDLDPNTWYRVELDIFHSEIGGDVWDGNNFSWSDGTSGKWHFRTQDALCEVSDIQVTPNMSPAADVYVGHTRDFYATPIGDNCNMCGSEYNWDLWDLPDGHDAGKADIVYQNILNTNISQARLKGLQVTENDPANPVVELLAGLDGFHDQVKPKIKDAILDVIDYGPDCTESCMNALVWATFNTDINPATLDRSYLQIYECTDESCTSLAGGNLTTHLTLSDPQTVIAHHANFDIDTHYKVFVKEDGIKNILGYGLANDYTWDFATSDGLECQADRV
;
A
#
# COMPACT_ATOMS: atom_id res chain seq x y z
N PHE A 1 8.89 9.89 26.19
CA PHE A 1 8.37 10.37 27.48
C PHE A 1 9.52 10.84 28.36
N CYS A 2 9.55 12.13 28.68
CA CYS A 2 10.62 12.76 29.45
C CYS A 2 10.02 13.48 30.67
N ASN A 3 10.46 13.12 31.89
CA ASN A 3 9.88 13.58 33.16
C ASN A 3 10.56 14.87 33.64
N ASP A 4 10.21 15.99 33.01
CA ASP A 4 10.37 17.36 33.54
C ASP A 4 11.78 17.80 33.99
N SER A 5 12.84 17.09 33.57
CA SER A 5 14.22 17.49 33.82
C SER A 5 14.98 17.65 32.50
N ILE A 6 15.54 18.85 32.26
CA ILE A 6 16.26 19.26 31.03
C ILE A 6 17.47 18.36 30.69
N LEU A 7 17.83 17.39 31.54
CA LEU A 7 18.99 16.51 31.36
C LEU A 7 18.66 15.13 30.77
N ASP A 8 17.38 14.80 30.56
CA ASP A 8 16.98 13.48 30.04
C ASP A 8 17.03 13.40 28.49
N CYS A 9 17.45 14.48 27.82
CA CYS A 9 17.47 14.59 26.36
C CYS A 9 18.53 15.59 25.86
N ALA A 10 19.31 15.21 24.84
CA ALA A 10 20.31 16.10 24.24
C ALA A 10 19.68 17.28 23.46
N SER A 11 18.40 17.16 23.05
CA SER A 11 17.65 18.13 22.23
C SER A 11 16.56 18.92 22.97
N GLY A 12 16.44 18.79 24.30
CA GLY A 12 15.39 19.46 25.08
C GLY A 12 14.04 18.71 25.10
N CYS A 13 13.13 19.12 26.00
CA CYS A 13 11.85 18.43 26.25
C CYS A 13 10.66 19.36 25.93
N CYS A 14 9.71 18.92 25.09
CA CYS A 14 8.56 19.70 24.63
C CYS A 14 7.29 19.47 25.49
N ALA A 15 6.23 20.27 25.28
CA ALA A 15 4.93 20.05 25.90
C ALA A 15 4.37 18.66 25.52
N GLY A 16 3.77 17.95 26.48
CA GLY A 16 3.32 16.56 26.29
C GLY A 16 4.40 15.49 26.57
N HIS A 17 5.54 15.86 27.16
CA HIS A 17 6.63 14.94 27.55
C HIS A 17 7.32 14.23 26.37
N ALA A 18 7.29 14.81 25.17
CA ALA A 18 7.97 14.30 23.99
C ALA A 18 9.41 14.83 23.89
N CYS A 19 10.33 13.97 23.46
CA CYS A 19 11.74 14.31 23.26
C CYS A 19 12.04 14.28 21.75
N VAL A 20 12.03 15.47 21.14
CA VAL A 20 12.22 15.74 19.71
C VAL A 20 13.24 16.88 19.53
N ASP A 21 13.66 17.13 18.29
CA ASP A 21 14.68 18.13 17.97
C ASP A 21 14.24 19.55 18.40
N ASN A 22 15.17 20.33 18.96
CA ASN A 22 14.89 21.68 19.45
C ASN A 22 14.36 22.61 18.35
N ALA A 23 14.69 22.35 17.08
CA ALA A 23 14.13 23.10 15.95
C ALA A 23 12.63 22.84 15.74
N ILE A 24 12.17 21.60 15.99
CA ILE A 24 10.76 21.20 15.95
C ILE A 24 10.02 21.78 17.15
N CYS A 25 10.66 21.78 18.32
CA CYS A 25 10.15 22.40 19.54
C CYS A 25 9.99 23.93 19.40
N LEU A 26 10.76 24.57 18.52
CA LEU A 26 10.67 26.01 18.20
C LEU A 26 9.70 26.34 17.06
N ALA A 27 9.36 25.38 16.20
CA ALA A 27 8.25 25.52 15.24
C ALA A 27 6.87 25.48 15.92
N TYR A 28 6.80 24.89 17.11
CA TYR A 28 5.62 24.86 17.98
C TYR A 28 5.71 25.86 19.14
N SER A 29 6.29 27.04 18.88
CA SER A 29 6.30 28.14 19.84
C SER A 29 6.00 29.47 19.15
N GLY A 30 4.72 29.84 19.05
CA GLY A 30 4.33 31.24 18.93
C GLY A 30 3.34 31.66 17.84
N VAL A 31 2.38 30.82 17.45
CA VAL A 31 1.17 31.32 16.78
C VAL A 31 -0.06 30.71 17.46
N ASP A 32 -0.98 31.55 17.93
CA ASP A 32 -2.36 31.17 18.23
C ASP A 32 -2.90 30.42 17.00
N GLU A 33 -3.00 29.09 17.05
CA GLU A 33 -3.82 28.39 16.07
C GLU A 33 -5.28 28.57 16.47
N GLY A 34 -5.96 29.45 15.76
CA GLY A 34 -7.39 29.72 15.91
C GLY A 34 -8.26 28.45 15.79
N PRO A 35 -9.58 28.58 16.00
CA PRO A 35 -10.51 27.45 15.94
C PRO A 35 -10.39 26.68 14.62
N PHE A 36 -10.51 25.36 14.65
CA PHE A 36 -10.46 24.52 13.44
C PHE A 36 -11.61 23.51 13.40
N ILE A 37 -12.37 23.51 12.32
CA ILE A 37 -13.40 22.53 12.01
C ILE A 37 -12.76 21.35 11.27
N GLU A 38 -12.85 20.18 11.88
CA GLU A 38 -12.43 18.92 11.28
C GLU A 38 -13.53 18.36 10.38
N SER A 39 -14.76 18.22 10.91
CA SER A 39 -15.88 17.61 10.18
C SER A 39 -17.26 18.12 10.62
N LEU A 40 -18.27 17.87 9.78
CA LEU A 40 -19.70 18.15 10.04
C LEU A 40 -20.48 16.83 10.02
N SER A 41 -21.36 16.62 11.01
CA SER A 41 -22.17 15.40 11.13
C SER A 41 -23.65 15.74 11.34
N PRO A 42 -24.54 15.43 10.38
CA PRO A 42 -24.23 15.17 8.98
C PRO A 42 -23.68 16.43 8.30
N ASN A 43 -23.01 16.27 7.16
CA ASN A 43 -22.60 17.38 6.29
C ASN A 43 -23.69 17.81 5.29
N ALA A 44 -24.91 17.32 5.46
CA ALA A 44 -26.07 17.66 4.64
C ALA A 44 -27.37 17.56 5.44
N GLY A 45 -28.40 18.28 5.02
CA GLY A 45 -29.74 18.24 5.62
C GLY A 45 -30.47 19.58 5.54
N ALA A 46 -31.78 19.53 5.38
CA ALA A 46 -32.61 20.71 5.19
C ALA A 46 -32.69 21.60 6.43
N GLU A 47 -33.17 22.83 6.23
CA GLU A 47 -33.47 23.81 7.29
C GLU A 47 -34.14 23.22 8.55
N GLY A 48 -33.69 23.70 9.71
CA GLY A 48 -34.10 23.20 11.02
C GLY A 48 -33.63 21.78 11.33
N ASN A 49 -32.63 21.26 10.60
CA ASN A 49 -31.91 20.04 10.99
C ASN A 49 -30.92 20.35 12.13
N ILE A 50 -30.59 19.35 12.94
CA ILE A 50 -29.53 19.46 13.93
C ILE A 50 -28.26 18.83 13.36
N ILE A 51 -27.14 19.54 13.46
CA ILE A 51 -25.81 19.00 13.12
C ILE A 51 -24.87 19.13 14.31
N THR A 52 -23.94 18.19 14.41
CA THR A 52 -22.77 18.25 15.31
C THR A 52 -21.56 18.67 14.50
N ILE A 53 -20.84 19.69 14.96
CA ILE A 53 -19.58 20.15 14.39
C ILE A 53 -18.45 19.63 15.26
N TYR A 54 -17.47 18.94 14.64
CA TYR A 54 -16.29 18.40 15.31
C TYR A 54 -15.04 19.18 14.92
N GLY A 55 -14.13 19.38 15.86
CA GLY A 55 -12.86 20.05 15.61
C GLY A 55 -12.05 20.34 16.86
N SER A 56 -11.30 21.44 16.85
CA SER A 56 -10.40 21.85 17.94
C SER A 56 -10.40 23.36 18.16
N ASN A 57 -9.96 23.79 19.35
CA ASN A 57 -9.77 25.19 19.73
C ASN A 57 -11.05 26.06 19.62
N PHE A 58 -12.24 25.50 19.82
CA PHE A 58 -13.49 26.28 19.84
C PHE A 58 -13.67 27.11 21.12
N GLY A 59 -12.94 26.74 22.18
CA GLY A 59 -13.04 27.31 23.53
C GLY A 59 -14.27 26.85 24.30
N ASP A 60 -14.26 27.05 25.61
CA ASP A 60 -15.35 26.64 26.54
C ASP A 60 -16.53 27.62 26.59
N LEU A 61 -16.43 28.78 25.93
CA LEU A 61 -17.48 29.80 25.91
C LEU A 61 -18.15 29.86 24.52
N PRO A 62 -19.49 29.81 24.45
CA PRO A 62 -20.20 29.84 23.18
C PRO A 62 -19.85 31.04 22.31
N GLY A 63 -19.35 30.76 21.11
CA GLY A 63 -19.16 31.72 20.01
C GLY A 63 -20.39 31.81 19.11
N ARG A 64 -20.17 31.93 17.80
CA ARG A 64 -21.20 31.94 16.76
C ARG A 64 -20.84 30.97 15.64
N VAL A 65 -21.84 30.25 15.14
CA VAL A 65 -21.74 29.42 13.94
C VAL A 65 -22.44 30.14 12.81
N TYR A 66 -21.80 30.20 11.64
CA TYR A 66 -22.30 30.86 10.45
C TYR A 66 -22.53 29.85 9.32
N PHE A 67 -23.61 30.05 8.57
CA PHE A 67 -23.89 29.34 7.32
C PHE A 67 -24.00 30.34 6.16
N GLU A 68 -23.42 30.02 5.01
CA GLU A 68 -23.49 30.85 3.80
C GLU A 68 -24.91 30.87 3.20
N ASP A 69 -25.43 32.07 2.92
CA ASP A 69 -26.67 32.30 2.17
C ASP A 69 -26.45 32.34 0.64
N PHE A 70 -27.53 32.47 -0.14
CA PHE A 70 -27.47 32.52 -1.60
C PHE A 70 -26.69 33.73 -2.17
N ASP A 71 -26.53 34.78 -1.37
CA ASP A 71 -25.79 35.99 -1.72
C ASP A 71 -24.33 35.95 -1.23
N GLY A 72 -23.91 34.86 -0.57
CA GLY A 72 -22.57 34.65 -0.02
C GLY A 72 -22.33 35.25 1.37
N ASN A 73 -23.37 35.70 2.08
CA ASN A 73 -23.27 36.24 3.44
C ASN A 73 -23.46 35.16 4.51
N GLY A 74 -22.93 35.38 5.72
CA GLY A 74 -23.12 34.48 6.85
C GLY A 74 -24.41 34.72 7.62
N ILE A 75 -25.24 33.67 7.73
CA ILE A 75 -26.40 33.58 8.62
C ILE A 75 -25.97 32.97 9.94
N VAL A 76 -26.27 33.64 11.06
CA VAL A 76 -25.98 33.11 12.40
C VAL A 76 -26.98 32.01 12.73
N ALA A 77 -26.46 30.83 13.07
CA ALA A 77 -27.26 29.68 13.46
C ALA A 77 -27.70 29.75 14.94
N ASN A 78 -28.78 29.03 15.25
CA ASN A 78 -29.31 28.96 16.61
C ASN A 78 -28.62 27.84 17.40
N LEU A 79 -27.99 28.20 18.52
CA LEU A 79 -27.31 27.26 19.43
C LEU A 79 -28.22 26.79 20.58
N ASP A 80 -29.40 27.40 20.76
CA ASP A 80 -30.34 27.00 21.80
C ASP A 80 -31.26 25.88 21.29
N ILE A 81 -30.76 24.65 21.39
CA ILE A 81 -31.46 23.43 20.97
C ILE A 81 -32.62 23.07 21.93
N SER A 82 -32.65 23.65 23.14
CA SER A 82 -33.73 23.42 24.11
C SER A 82 -35.09 23.92 23.62
N LEU A 83 -35.09 24.89 22.68
CA LEU A 83 -36.28 25.39 22.00
C LEU A 83 -36.92 24.35 21.08
N LEU A 84 -36.12 23.41 20.56
CA LEU A 84 -36.57 22.35 19.65
C LEU A 84 -37.06 21.12 20.42
N ASN A 85 -36.37 20.75 21.50
CA ASN A 85 -36.82 19.72 22.42
C ASN A 85 -36.37 20.08 23.87
N PRO A 86 -37.31 20.22 24.82
CA PRO A 86 -37.00 20.65 26.20
C PRO A 86 -36.07 19.72 26.99
N SER A 87 -35.81 18.50 26.49
CA SER A 87 -34.87 17.55 27.11
C SER A 87 -33.44 17.77 26.64
N CYS A 88 -33.24 18.57 25.58
CA CYS A 88 -31.93 18.92 25.06
C CYS A 88 -31.32 20.08 25.84
N SER A 89 -30.01 20.06 25.99
CA SER A 89 -29.21 21.23 26.33
C SER A 89 -28.37 21.66 25.12
N SER A 90 -28.01 22.94 25.06
CA SER A 90 -26.95 23.40 24.14
C SER A 90 -25.66 22.67 24.46
N LEU A 91 -24.93 22.24 23.42
CA LEU A 91 -23.62 21.62 23.53
C LEU A 91 -22.61 22.53 22.83
N TRP A 92 -21.66 23.06 23.61
CA TRP A 92 -20.49 23.79 23.14
C TRP A 92 -19.31 23.39 24.02
N THR A 93 -18.32 22.75 23.42
CA THR A 93 -17.07 22.34 24.06
C THR A 93 -15.91 22.79 23.17
N GLU A 94 -14.67 22.60 23.61
CA GLU A 94 -13.49 22.88 22.78
C GLU A 94 -13.42 22.04 21.49
N GLN A 95 -14.17 20.93 21.42
CA GLN A 95 -14.11 19.96 20.33
C GLN A 95 -15.45 19.75 19.61
N GLU A 96 -16.57 20.17 20.21
CA GLU A 96 -17.91 19.78 19.75
C GLU A 96 -18.93 20.91 19.90
N ILE A 97 -19.72 21.13 18.85
CA ILE A 97 -20.81 22.11 18.87
C ILE A 97 -22.06 21.48 18.26
N LEU A 98 -23.18 21.56 18.98
CA LEU A 98 -24.50 21.19 18.45
C LEU A 98 -25.27 22.43 18.01
N VAL A 99 -25.74 22.43 16.77
CA VAL A 99 -26.36 23.62 16.16
C VAL A 99 -27.54 23.26 15.26
N GLU A 100 -28.54 24.14 15.22
CA GLU A 100 -29.66 24.07 14.28
C GLU A 100 -29.34 24.81 12.98
N VAL A 101 -29.54 24.15 11.84
CA VAL A 101 -29.38 24.75 10.50
C VAL A 101 -30.41 25.87 10.32
N PRO A 102 -29.99 27.12 10.07
CA PRO A 102 -30.90 28.26 9.97
C PRO A 102 -31.70 28.26 8.65
N LEU A 103 -32.75 29.08 8.58
CA LEU A 103 -33.52 29.29 7.34
C LEU A 103 -32.70 30.11 6.34
N GLY A 104 -32.76 29.74 5.05
CA GLY A 104 -32.18 30.52 3.95
C GLY A 104 -30.70 30.22 3.66
N VAL A 105 -30.21 29.07 4.14
CA VAL A 105 -28.89 28.53 3.76
C VAL A 105 -28.90 28.22 2.26
N LYS A 106 -27.75 28.43 1.63
CA LYS A 106 -27.55 28.13 0.21
C LYS A 106 -27.61 26.63 -0.06
N ASP A 107 -28.38 26.24 -1.07
CA ASP A 107 -28.42 24.86 -1.54
C ASP A 107 -27.07 24.42 -2.11
N ASN A 108 -26.67 23.18 -1.85
CA ASN A 108 -25.52 22.51 -2.46
C ASN A 108 -24.23 23.35 -2.44
N ASN A 109 -23.42 23.15 -1.38
CA ASN A 109 -22.10 23.78 -1.18
C ASN A 109 -22.14 25.14 -0.44
N ALA A 110 -22.96 25.26 0.60
CA ALA A 110 -22.87 26.35 1.58
C ALA A 110 -21.62 26.19 2.45
N LYS A 111 -20.90 27.28 2.74
CA LYS A 111 -19.82 27.26 3.73
C LYS A 111 -20.37 27.37 5.15
N VAL A 112 -19.79 26.60 6.05
CA VAL A 112 -20.00 26.64 7.50
C VAL A 112 -18.69 26.99 8.18
N TRP A 113 -18.68 28.01 9.02
CA TRP A 113 -17.51 28.43 9.80
C TRP A 113 -17.93 28.91 11.19
N ILE A 114 -16.96 28.93 12.11
CA ILE A 114 -17.14 29.34 13.50
C ILE A 114 -16.38 30.65 13.74
N VAL A 115 -16.96 31.51 14.56
CA VAL A 115 -16.27 32.63 15.19
C VAL A 115 -16.36 32.44 16.69
N THR A 116 -15.23 32.24 17.37
CA THR A 116 -15.21 32.03 18.84
C THR A 116 -15.62 33.29 19.59
N ASN A 117 -15.86 33.17 20.90
CA ASN A 117 -16.11 34.33 21.76
C ASN A 117 -14.93 35.32 21.81
N GLU A 118 -13.73 34.87 21.43
CA GLU A 118 -12.52 35.70 21.33
C GLU A 118 -12.38 36.38 19.96
N SER A 119 -13.35 36.18 19.07
CA SER A 119 -13.39 36.72 17.69
C SER A 119 -12.38 36.11 16.72
N GLU A 120 -11.91 34.90 17.01
CA GLU A 120 -11.09 34.10 16.10
C GLU A 120 -11.99 33.29 15.15
N GLU A 121 -11.65 33.26 13.85
CA GLU A 121 -12.44 32.60 12.81
C GLU A 121 -11.80 31.26 12.41
N SER A 122 -12.63 30.24 12.19
CA SER A 122 -12.16 28.93 11.75
C SER A 122 -11.98 28.81 10.25
N ASN A 123 -11.38 27.70 9.81
CA ASN A 123 -11.59 27.22 8.43
C ASN A 123 -13.10 26.99 8.16
N ALA A 124 -13.45 26.89 6.87
CA ALA A 124 -14.81 26.61 6.43
C ALA A 124 -14.95 25.17 5.93
N LYS A 125 -16.10 24.55 6.20
CA LYS A 125 -16.51 23.26 5.62
C LYS A 125 -17.77 23.42 4.77
N PHE A 126 -17.91 22.56 3.76
CA PHE A 126 -19.07 22.60 2.89
C PHE A 126 -20.25 21.81 3.47
N TYR A 127 -21.45 22.37 3.30
CA TYR A 127 -22.72 21.83 3.73
C TYR A 127 -23.72 21.82 2.57
N ASP A 128 -24.56 20.78 2.51
CA ASP A 128 -25.62 20.64 1.50
C ASP A 128 -27.02 20.68 2.13
N ASP A 129 -27.70 21.83 2.01
CA ASP A 129 -29.08 22.03 2.52
C ASP A 129 -30.16 21.38 1.63
N SER A 130 -29.78 20.77 0.50
CA SER A 130 -30.75 20.18 -0.45
C SER A 130 -31.23 18.77 -0.07
N VAL A 131 -30.61 18.14 0.94
CA VAL A 131 -31.01 16.83 1.46
C VAL A 131 -32.22 16.98 2.37
N GLY A 132 -33.28 16.18 2.14
CA GLY A 132 -34.55 16.28 2.88
C GLY A 132 -34.43 16.24 4.41
N PRO A 133 -35.52 16.52 5.15
CA PRO A 133 -35.47 16.65 6.61
C PRO A 133 -34.93 15.37 7.27
N LEU A 134 -33.81 15.51 7.99
CA LEU A 134 -33.18 14.43 8.73
C LEU A 134 -33.61 14.45 10.21
N PRO A 135 -33.61 13.29 10.90
CA PRO A 135 -33.69 13.26 12.35
C PRO A 135 -32.44 13.91 12.95
N GLY A 136 -32.61 14.55 14.11
CA GLY A 136 -31.50 15.14 14.85
C GLY A 136 -31.51 14.65 16.29
N ILE A 137 -30.40 14.11 16.80
CA ILE A 137 -30.22 13.69 18.19
C ILE A 137 -29.51 14.82 18.94
N CYS A 138 -30.00 15.18 20.12
CA CYS A 138 -29.39 16.20 20.95
C CYS A 138 -28.86 15.67 22.29
N LEU A 139 -29.33 14.50 22.72
CA LEU A 139 -28.94 13.89 23.98
C LEU A 139 -29.13 12.36 23.91
N ALA A 140 -28.12 11.63 24.39
CA ALA A 140 -28.21 10.23 24.78
C ALA A 140 -28.10 10.14 26.31
N ASP A 141 -29.12 9.54 26.96
CA ASP A 141 -29.21 9.44 28.41
C ASP A 141 -29.44 7.98 28.86
N PRO A 142 -28.47 7.34 29.56
CA PRO A 142 -27.10 7.82 29.77
C PRO A 142 -26.29 7.96 28.46
N ASN A 143 -25.20 8.72 28.49
CA ASN A 143 -24.25 8.86 27.37
C ASN A 143 -23.18 7.74 27.35
N HIS A 144 -23.41 6.69 28.12
CA HIS A 144 -22.59 5.49 28.21
C HIS A 144 -23.48 4.29 28.51
N GLY A 145 -22.98 3.09 28.28
CA GLY A 145 -23.65 1.88 28.76
C GLY A 145 -22.98 0.61 28.29
N ALA A 146 -23.19 -0.46 29.04
CA ALA A 146 -22.78 -1.81 28.66
C ALA A 146 -23.75 -2.42 27.65
N PHE A 147 -23.33 -3.48 26.96
CA PHE A 147 -24.19 -4.24 26.04
C PHE A 147 -25.59 -4.51 26.64
N GLY A 148 -26.63 -4.21 25.87
CA GLY A 148 -28.01 -4.51 26.22
C GLY A 148 -28.63 -3.56 27.26
N GLU A 149 -27.85 -2.67 27.86
CA GLU A 149 -28.36 -1.58 28.69
C GLU A 149 -29.18 -0.59 27.86
N GLN A 150 -30.16 0.02 28.51
CA GLN A 150 -31.14 0.84 27.84
C GLN A 150 -30.66 2.29 27.77
N VAL A 151 -30.67 2.85 26.56
CA VAL A 151 -30.31 4.26 26.31
C VAL A 151 -31.54 4.98 25.77
N VAL A 152 -31.80 6.17 26.32
CA VAL A 152 -32.87 7.05 25.86
C VAL A 152 -32.27 8.12 24.97
N LEU A 153 -32.71 8.17 23.72
CA LEU A 153 -32.31 9.21 22.77
C LEU A 153 -33.38 10.30 22.75
N HIS A 154 -32.95 11.55 22.92
CA HIS A 154 -33.78 12.73 22.76
C HIS A 154 -33.33 13.50 21.51
N GLY A 155 -34.28 14.04 20.77
CA GLY A 155 -33.99 14.71 19.51
C GLY A 155 -35.20 15.34 18.85
N ILE A 156 -35.17 15.45 17.54
CA ILE A 156 -36.26 15.95 16.70
C ILE A 156 -36.45 15.09 15.45
N LYS A 157 -37.65 15.18 14.85
CA LYS A 157 -38.00 14.58 13.56
C LYS A 157 -37.83 13.05 13.52
N PHE A 158 -37.91 12.37 14.66
CA PHE A 158 -37.86 10.91 14.71
C PHE A 158 -39.13 10.31 14.07
N SER A 159 -38.96 9.26 13.28
CA SER A 159 -40.05 8.63 12.52
C SER A 159 -40.15 7.15 12.84
N ALA A 160 -41.38 6.61 12.78
CA ALA A 160 -41.61 5.19 13.01
C ALA A 160 -40.84 4.36 11.95
N GLY A 161 -39.93 3.51 12.41
CA GLY A 161 -39.03 2.73 11.56
C GLY A 161 -37.58 3.15 11.62
N ASP A 162 -37.29 4.32 12.17
CA ASP A 162 -35.92 4.76 12.44
C ASP A 162 -35.23 3.83 13.45
N LYS A 163 -33.92 3.62 13.25
CA LYS A 163 -33.11 2.69 14.04
C LYS A 163 -31.90 3.40 14.61
N ALA A 164 -31.66 3.23 15.91
CA ALA A 164 -30.43 3.68 16.52
C ALA A 164 -29.26 2.82 16.00
N SER A 165 -28.10 3.46 15.88
CA SER A 165 -26.85 2.83 15.50
C SER A 165 -25.74 3.32 16.42
N PHE A 166 -24.89 2.42 16.91
CA PHE A 166 -23.74 2.74 17.75
C PHE A 166 -22.48 2.24 17.07
N GLY A 167 -21.49 3.11 16.86
CA GLY A 167 -20.25 2.75 16.16
C GLY A 167 -20.44 2.18 14.77
N GLY A 168 -21.53 2.54 14.10
CA GLY A 168 -21.91 1.97 12.81
C GLY A 168 -22.86 0.78 12.93
N ILE A 169 -22.91 0.01 14.03
CA ILE A 169 -23.81 -1.14 14.17
C ILE A 169 -25.28 -0.68 14.19
N VAL A 170 -25.97 -0.85 13.06
CA VAL A 170 -27.40 -0.60 12.86
C VAL A 170 -28.20 -1.80 13.34
N ASP A 171 -29.39 -1.50 13.87
CA ASP A 171 -30.52 -2.42 14.05
C ASP A 171 -30.53 -3.19 15.36
N HIS A 172 -30.72 -2.45 16.46
CA HIS A 172 -31.11 -3.04 17.73
C HIS A 172 -32.37 -2.35 18.25
N ASN A 173 -33.41 -3.15 18.52
CA ASN A 173 -34.65 -2.89 19.29
C ASN A 173 -35.03 -1.42 19.57
N THR A 174 -34.92 -0.55 18.56
CA THR A 174 -35.17 0.87 18.74
C THR A 174 -36.68 1.08 18.72
N ASN A 175 -37.20 1.51 19.85
CA ASN A 175 -38.60 1.85 20.01
C ASN A 175 -38.73 3.37 19.94
N ILE A 176 -39.24 3.88 18.82
CA ILE A 176 -39.57 5.30 18.66
C ILE A 176 -40.83 5.58 19.48
N VAL A 177 -40.67 6.34 20.56
CA VAL A 177 -41.77 6.68 21.48
C VAL A 177 -42.55 7.89 20.97
N SER A 178 -41.84 8.88 20.41
CA SER A 178 -42.40 10.03 19.70
C SER A 178 -41.38 10.59 18.71
N ASP A 179 -41.77 11.64 17.98
CA ASP A 179 -40.89 12.43 17.11
C ASP A 179 -39.73 13.14 17.84
N LEU A 180 -39.72 13.11 19.18
CA LEU A 180 -38.72 13.74 20.03
C LEU A 180 -37.94 12.73 20.91
N LYS A 181 -38.32 11.45 20.89
CA LYS A 181 -37.82 10.45 21.85
C LYS A 181 -37.78 9.05 21.28
N ALA A 182 -36.63 8.39 21.39
CA ALA A 182 -36.45 6.98 21.12
C ALA A 182 -35.86 6.26 22.34
N ILE A 183 -36.15 4.97 22.46
CA ILE A 183 -35.53 4.08 23.44
C ILE A 183 -34.82 2.99 22.66
N THR A 184 -33.54 2.78 22.93
CA THR A 184 -32.75 1.74 22.31
C THR A 184 -31.94 0.98 23.37
N LYS A 185 -31.18 -0.02 22.93
CA LYS A 185 -30.22 -0.74 23.75
C LYS A 185 -28.83 -0.68 23.10
N VAL A 186 -27.78 -0.64 23.92
CA VAL A 186 -26.39 -0.68 23.43
C VAL A 186 -26.14 -2.02 22.71
N PRO A 187 -25.65 -2.04 21.46
CA PRO A 187 -25.34 -3.25 20.70
C PRO A 187 -23.99 -3.85 21.10
N ASN A 188 -23.62 -5.00 20.53
CA ASN A 188 -22.36 -5.70 20.86
C ASN A 188 -21.19 -5.08 20.11
N VAL A 189 -20.82 -3.90 20.57
CA VAL A 189 -19.61 -3.19 20.19
C VAL A 189 -18.57 -3.42 21.27
N SER A 190 -17.31 -3.59 20.88
CA SER A 190 -16.20 -3.65 21.83
C SER A 190 -16.20 -2.40 22.71
N PRO A 191 -15.75 -2.50 23.98
CA PRO A 191 -15.68 -1.33 24.86
C PRO A 191 -14.78 -0.25 24.28
N ASP A 192 -15.36 0.89 23.91
CA ASP A 192 -14.67 2.01 23.28
C ASP A 192 -15.53 3.29 23.31
N GLU A 193 -14.93 4.44 22.98
CA GLU A 193 -15.65 5.67 22.67
C GLU A 193 -16.19 5.62 21.23
N THR A 194 -17.48 5.88 21.07
CA THR A 194 -18.14 5.75 19.78
C THR A 194 -19.21 6.82 19.54
N GLY A 195 -19.78 6.86 18.35
CA GLY A 195 -20.92 7.71 18.03
C GLY A 195 -22.25 6.96 18.14
N VAL A 196 -23.32 7.67 18.49
CA VAL A 196 -24.70 7.22 18.35
C VAL A 196 -25.46 8.05 17.30
N TRP A 197 -26.12 7.35 16.38
CA TRP A 197 -26.95 7.92 15.30
C TRP A 197 -28.35 7.34 15.31
N LEU A 198 -29.24 8.03 14.60
CA LEU A 198 -30.53 7.50 14.19
C LEU A 198 -30.53 7.39 12.65
N LYS A 199 -30.64 6.16 12.14
CA LYS A 199 -30.74 5.84 10.72
C LYS A 199 -32.20 5.77 10.32
N THR A 200 -32.58 6.54 9.31
CA THR A 200 -33.93 6.55 8.74
C THR A 200 -34.17 5.31 7.86
N VAL A 201 -35.44 5.06 7.51
CA VAL A 201 -35.83 4.00 6.56
C VAL A 201 -35.21 4.20 5.16
N ALA A 202 -34.87 5.45 4.80
CA ALA A 202 -34.17 5.78 3.56
C ALA A 202 -32.64 5.67 3.68
N SER A 203 -32.13 5.09 4.75
CA SER A 203 -30.70 4.94 5.07
C SER A 203 -29.93 6.26 5.25
N LEU A 204 -30.63 7.36 5.49
CA LEU A 204 -30.02 8.64 5.87
C LEU A 204 -29.78 8.68 7.39
N LEU A 205 -28.64 9.23 7.83
CA LEU A 205 -28.24 9.31 9.24
C LEU A 205 -28.56 10.68 9.84
N SER A 206 -28.87 10.70 11.14
CA SER A 206 -28.85 11.91 11.96
C SER A 206 -27.43 12.44 12.17
N ASN A 207 -27.28 13.49 12.97
CA ASN A 207 -25.99 13.82 13.57
C ASN A 207 -25.52 12.71 14.53
N ALA A 208 -24.21 12.54 14.62
CA ALA A 208 -23.57 11.69 15.63
C ALA A 208 -23.53 12.44 16.97
N LEU A 209 -23.84 11.74 18.06
CA LEU A 209 -23.44 12.16 19.42
C LEU A 209 -22.40 11.19 19.99
N PRO A 210 -21.42 11.67 20.76
CA PRO A 210 -20.52 10.79 21.50
C PRO A 210 -21.26 9.88 22.47
N PHE A 211 -20.79 8.64 22.58
CA PHE A 211 -21.32 7.61 23.45
C PHE A 211 -20.20 6.65 23.86
N THR A 212 -20.08 6.33 25.16
CA THR A 212 -19.07 5.38 25.64
C THR A 212 -19.66 3.99 25.84
N VAL A 213 -19.06 2.97 25.23
CA VAL A 213 -19.45 1.57 25.45
C VAL A 213 -18.69 1.04 26.65
N ASP A 214 -19.40 0.69 27.71
CA ASP A 214 -18.76 0.24 28.94
C ASP A 214 -18.33 -1.23 28.86
N ALA A 215 -17.10 -1.50 29.32
CA ALA A 215 -16.67 -2.86 29.59
C ALA A 215 -17.45 -3.45 30.77
N VAL A 216 -17.97 -4.65 30.61
CA VAL A 216 -18.65 -5.35 31.71
C VAL A 216 -17.60 -5.98 32.63
N ALA A 217 -16.95 -5.17 33.48
CA ALA A 217 -15.95 -5.67 34.41
C ALA A 217 -16.60 -6.35 35.63
N GLY A 218 -16.77 -7.66 35.57
CA GLY A 218 -17.18 -8.50 36.70
C GLY A 218 -18.69 -8.71 36.81
N GLY A 219 -19.10 -9.98 36.80
CA GLY A 219 -20.50 -10.40 36.83
C GLY A 219 -20.64 -11.90 36.64
N ASP A 220 -21.87 -12.43 36.61
CA ASP A 220 -22.13 -13.76 36.08
C ASP A 220 -21.97 -13.70 34.54
N PRO A 221 -21.44 -14.74 33.86
CA PRO A 221 -21.38 -14.73 32.41
C PRO A 221 -22.79 -14.55 31.85
N VAL A 222 -22.93 -13.91 30.70
CA VAL A 222 -24.25 -13.67 30.10
C VAL A 222 -24.15 -13.87 28.60
N ILE A 223 -25.03 -14.70 28.03
CA ILE A 223 -25.19 -14.84 26.59
C ILE A 223 -26.23 -13.84 26.15
N HIS A 224 -25.87 -13.04 25.17
CA HIS A 224 -26.72 -12.01 24.62
C HIS A 224 -27.30 -12.42 23.27
N GLU A 225 -26.48 -12.99 22.41
CA GLU A 225 -26.86 -13.42 21.07
C GLU A 225 -26.07 -14.67 20.65
N VAL A 226 -26.66 -15.46 19.75
CA VAL A 226 -25.99 -16.55 19.04
C VAL A 226 -26.29 -16.38 17.55
N SER A 227 -25.26 -16.25 16.72
CA SER A 227 -25.35 -16.01 15.28
C SER A 227 -24.59 -17.07 14.47
N PRO A 228 -25.26 -17.84 13.59
CA PRO A 228 -26.71 -17.91 13.42
C PRO A 228 -27.40 -18.52 14.65
N ASN A 229 -28.68 -18.23 14.87
CA ASN A 229 -29.45 -18.76 16.02
C ASN A 229 -30.06 -20.15 15.76
N LEU A 230 -29.76 -20.75 14.61
CA LEU A 230 -30.12 -22.10 14.22
C LEU A 230 -29.09 -22.62 13.20
N GLY A 231 -29.00 -23.93 13.04
CA GLY A 231 -28.15 -24.54 12.01
C GLY A 231 -27.99 -26.04 12.15
N PRO A 232 -27.49 -26.72 11.09
CA PRO A 232 -27.18 -28.14 11.15
C PRO A 232 -25.93 -28.42 11.98
N LYS A 233 -25.71 -29.70 12.31
CA LYS A 233 -24.46 -30.17 12.92
C LYS A 233 -23.24 -29.74 12.08
N GLY A 234 -22.17 -29.32 12.75
CA GLY A 234 -20.97 -28.76 12.14
C GLY A 234 -21.08 -27.28 11.72
N GLN A 235 -22.24 -26.65 11.86
CA GLN A 235 -22.40 -25.22 11.60
C GLN A 235 -21.61 -24.41 12.64
N TYR A 236 -20.88 -23.40 12.17
CA TYR A 236 -20.22 -22.43 13.04
C TYR A 236 -21.23 -21.45 13.60
N LEU A 237 -21.08 -21.14 14.89
CA LEU A 237 -21.85 -20.16 15.63
C LEU A 237 -20.89 -19.18 16.31
N THR A 238 -21.23 -17.89 16.28
CA THR A 238 -20.66 -16.88 17.17
C THR A 238 -21.63 -16.61 18.30
N VAL A 239 -21.21 -16.90 19.53
CA VAL A 239 -21.94 -16.57 20.76
C VAL A 239 -21.38 -15.27 21.31
N SER A 240 -22.20 -14.24 21.27
CA SER A 240 -21.88 -12.91 21.77
C SER A 240 -22.46 -12.72 23.16
N GLY A 241 -21.67 -12.14 24.05
CA GLY A 241 -22.03 -12.00 25.45
C GLY A 241 -21.06 -11.13 26.24
N ALA A 242 -20.99 -11.37 27.54
CA ALA A 242 -20.03 -10.70 28.41
C ALA A 242 -19.60 -11.59 29.57
N ASN A 243 -18.42 -11.30 30.12
CA ASN A 243 -17.82 -12.00 31.24
C ASN A 243 -17.63 -13.52 31.00
N PHE A 244 -17.36 -13.97 29.79
CA PHE A 244 -17.04 -15.38 29.52
C PHE A 244 -15.65 -15.79 30.03
N GLY A 245 -14.77 -14.81 30.25
CA GLY A 245 -13.36 -14.95 30.57
C GLY A 245 -12.49 -15.26 29.34
N ASN A 246 -11.24 -14.80 29.33
CA ASN A 246 -10.25 -15.06 28.27
C ASN A 246 -9.60 -16.45 28.37
N THR A 247 -10.22 -17.39 29.08
CA THR A 247 -9.74 -18.77 29.17
C THR A 247 -10.92 -19.68 28.91
N GLN A 248 -10.74 -20.58 27.94
CA GLN A 248 -11.79 -21.48 27.48
C GLN A 248 -12.52 -22.16 28.66
N GLY A 249 -13.82 -21.86 28.76
CA GLY A 249 -14.76 -22.50 29.68
C GLY A 249 -15.46 -23.69 29.03
N GLN A 250 -16.73 -23.90 29.38
CA GLN A 250 -17.58 -24.86 28.70
C GLN A 250 -18.76 -24.14 28.05
N LEU A 251 -19.02 -24.43 26.78
CA LEU A 251 -20.26 -24.06 26.13
C LEU A 251 -21.07 -25.34 25.92
N ASN A 252 -22.29 -25.40 26.43
CA ASN A 252 -23.12 -26.59 26.42
C ASN A 252 -24.40 -26.39 25.62
N PHE A 253 -24.74 -27.39 24.80
CA PHE A 253 -26.04 -27.57 24.18
C PHE A 253 -26.89 -28.46 25.08
N ILE A 254 -27.97 -27.89 25.62
CA ILE A 254 -28.79 -28.50 26.66
C ILE A 254 -30.19 -28.80 26.10
N ASN A 255 -30.56 -30.08 26.09
CA ASN A 255 -31.94 -30.53 25.90
C ASN A 255 -32.30 -31.40 27.12
N ILE A 256 -32.45 -32.71 26.94
CA ILE A 256 -32.56 -33.68 28.05
C ILE A 256 -31.20 -33.86 28.73
N ASP A 257 -30.14 -33.95 27.92
CA ASP A 257 -28.75 -34.07 28.36
C ASP A 257 -27.97 -32.80 27.99
N SER A 258 -26.83 -32.59 28.66
CA SER A 258 -25.88 -31.50 28.38
C SER A 258 -24.75 -32.04 27.52
N THR A 259 -24.64 -31.57 26.27
CA THR A 259 -23.57 -31.93 25.34
C THR A 259 -22.63 -30.73 25.14
N PRO A 260 -21.31 -30.88 25.34
CA PRO A 260 -20.37 -29.80 25.04
C PRO A 260 -20.39 -29.43 23.55
N GLY A 261 -20.19 -28.14 23.27
CA GLY A 261 -19.94 -27.64 21.92
C GLY A 261 -18.64 -28.19 21.33
N ASP A 262 -18.56 -28.18 20.01
CA ASP A 262 -17.40 -28.66 19.28
C ASP A 262 -16.45 -27.49 18.97
N PHE A 263 -15.19 -27.64 19.40
CA PHE A 263 -14.11 -26.65 19.24
C PHE A 263 -12.97 -27.20 18.38
N ASP A 264 -13.22 -28.26 17.60
CA ASP A 264 -12.26 -28.81 16.64
C ASP A 264 -12.18 -27.92 15.40
N PHE A 265 -11.38 -26.86 15.51
CA PHE A 265 -11.14 -25.88 14.45
C PHE A 265 -9.84 -26.15 13.68
N PRO A 266 -9.71 -25.63 12.44
CA PRO A 266 -8.42 -25.54 11.77
C PRO A 266 -7.33 -24.91 12.67
N PRO A 267 -6.05 -25.29 12.54
CA PRO A 267 -4.96 -24.78 13.37
C PRO A 267 -4.85 -23.24 13.38
N GLN A 268 -5.22 -22.59 12.28
CA GLN A 268 -5.21 -21.14 12.10
C GLN A 268 -6.18 -20.41 13.05
N CYS A 269 -7.17 -21.11 13.58
CA CYS A 269 -8.19 -20.56 14.47
C CYS A 269 -7.84 -20.70 15.96
N SER A 270 -6.74 -21.40 16.30
CA SER A 270 -6.55 -22.05 17.61
C SER A 270 -6.45 -21.12 18.83
N ASP A 271 -6.31 -19.81 18.62
CA ASP A 271 -6.21 -18.81 19.69
C ASP A 271 -7.33 -17.74 19.66
N SER A 272 -8.22 -17.73 18.65
CA SER A 272 -9.20 -16.64 18.45
C SER A 272 -10.66 -17.00 18.74
N TYR A 273 -10.95 -18.25 19.11
CA TYR A 273 -12.35 -18.72 19.24
C TYR A 273 -12.98 -18.49 20.63
N TRP A 274 -12.25 -18.00 21.63
CA TRP A 274 -12.81 -17.74 22.97
C TRP A 274 -12.24 -16.47 23.59
N GLN A 275 -13.09 -15.46 23.73
CA GLN A 275 -12.80 -14.17 24.36
C GLN A 275 -13.83 -13.89 25.47
N ASP A 276 -13.61 -12.85 26.27
CA ASP A 276 -14.52 -12.47 27.36
C ASP A 276 -15.94 -12.09 26.88
N ASP A 277 -16.08 -11.65 25.64
CA ASP A 277 -17.32 -11.13 25.04
C ASP A 277 -17.81 -11.93 23.82
N SER A 278 -17.01 -12.88 23.33
CA SER A 278 -17.30 -13.65 22.11
C SER A 278 -16.75 -15.07 22.16
N ILE A 279 -17.54 -16.04 21.73
CA ILE A 279 -17.14 -17.45 21.61
C ILE A 279 -17.56 -17.98 20.24
N VAL A 280 -16.61 -18.49 19.46
CA VAL A 280 -16.89 -19.24 18.24
C VAL A 280 -16.96 -20.73 18.59
N VAL A 281 -18.02 -21.41 18.16
CA VAL A 281 -18.25 -22.84 18.43
C VAL A 281 -18.94 -23.53 17.25
N LYS A 282 -18.63 -24.81 17.01
CA LYS A 282 -19.37 -25.65 16.06
C LYS A 282 -20.53 -26.36 16.78
N VAL A 283 -21.67 -26.47 16.09
CA VAL A 283 -22.77 -27.34 16.54
C VAL A 283 -22.25 -28.79 16.62
N PRO A 284 -22.26 -29.44 17.80
CA PRO A 284 -21.72 -30.78 17.96
C PRO A 284 -22.58 -31.82 17.23
N ASN A 285 -22.11 -33.07 17.16
CA ASN A 285 -22.88 -34.17 16.55
C ASN A 285 -24.03 -34.63 17.45
N ILE A 286 -25.10 -33.82 17.51
CA ILE A 286 -26.33 -34.04 18.29
C ILE A 286 -27.56 -34.15 17.36
N PRO A 287 -28.66 -34.79 17.82
CA PRO A 287 -29.89 -34.90 17.03
C PRO A 287 -30.56 -33.56 16.75
N ASP A 288 -31.27 -33.47 15.63
CA ASP A 288 -32.09 -32.32 15.25
C ASP A 288 -33.24 -32.14 16.26
N ASP A 289 -33.20 -31.04 17.03
CA ASP A 289 -34.19 -30.68 18.06
C ASP A 289 -33.98 -29.23 18.53
N ALA A 290 -34.83 -28.75 19.44
CA ALA A 290 -34.62 -27.53 20.19
C ALA A 290 -33.63 -27.75 21.34
N TYR A 291 -32.66 -26.84 21.48
CA TYR A 291 -31.65 -26.83 22.53
C TYR A 291 -31.60 -25.46 23.22
N LYS A 292 -30.97 -25.44 24.39
CA LYS A 292 -30.50 -24.21 25.04
C LYS A 292 -28.98 -24.18 25.00
N ILE A 293 -28.40 -23.03 24.70
CA ILE A 293 -26.97 -22.79 24.85
C ILE A 293 -26.73 -22.15 26.22
N GLN A 294 -25.71 -22.62 26.92
CA GLN A 294 -25.25 -22.07 28.19
C GLN A 294 -23.73 -22.07 28.24
N VAL A 295 -23.14 -20.96 28.66
CA VAL A 295 -21.71 -20.82 28.88
C VAL A 295 -21.42 -20.96 30.37
N LYS A 296 -20.43 -21.75 30.70
CA LYS A 296 -19.89 -21.91 32.04
C LYS A 296 -18.44 -21.44 32.06
N ARG A 297 -18.19 -20.37 32.80
CA ARG A 297 -16.87 -19.73 32.89
C ARG A 297 -15.88 -20.61 33.66
N ASN A 298 -14.64 -20.68 33.17
CA ASN A 298 -13.63 -21.59 33.71
C ASN A 298 -13.17 -21.23 35.14
N ILE A 299 -12.95 -19.94 35.42
CA ILE A 299 -12.27 -19.50 36.65
C ILE A 299 -13.08 -19.73 37.93
N ASP A 300 -14.41 -19.59 37.86
CA ASP A 300 -15.30 -19.66 39.03
C ASP A 300 -16.50 -20.59 38.83
N GLY A 301 -16.64 -21.20 37.66
CA GLY A 301 -17.70 -22.15 37.34
C GLY A 301 -19.08 -21.53 37.25
N LYS A 302 -19.20 -20.20 37.17
CA LYS A 302 -20.48 -19.53 37.02
C LYS A 302 -21.07 -19.79 35.64
N GLU A 303 -22.39 -19.84 35.58
CA GLU A 303 -23.14 -20.17 34.38
C GLU A 303 -23.94 -18.96 33.89
N SER A 304 -24.10 -18.88 32.57
CA SER A 304 -24.88 -17.85 31.93
C SER A 304 -26.38 -18.13 31.99
N ASN A 305 -27.17 -17.15 31.54
CA ASN A 305 -28.54 -17.40 31.10
C ASN A 305 -28.57 -18.47 30.00
N LEU A 306 -29.74 -19.09 29.85
CA LEU A 306 -30.04 -20.02 28.77
C LEU A 306 -30.45 -19.23 27.52
N TYR A 307 -29.85 -19.55 26.38
CA TYR A 307 -30.19 -18.97 25.08
C TYR A 307 -30.83 -20.02 24.17
N ASP A 308 -31.87 -19.68 23.43
CA ASP A 308 -32.62 -20.62 22.60
C ASP A 308 -31.88 -20.89 21.28
N PHE A 309 -31.71 -22.17 20.92
CA PHE A 309 -31.06 -22.58 19.67
C PHE A 309 -31.76 -23.80 19.07
N THR A 310 -31.83 -23.89 17.74
CA THR A 310 -32.44 -25.03 17.05
C THR A 310 -31.42 -25.73 16.15
N VAL A 311 -31.25 -27.03 16.33
CA VAL A 311 -30.46 -27.88 15.43
C VAL A 311 -31.39 -28.39 14.32
N GLU A 312 -31.06 -28.11 13.07
CA GLU A 312 -31.89 -28.46 11.91
C GLU A 312 -31.21 -29.46 10.97
N LEU A 313 -32.00 -30.12 10.13
CA LEU A 313 -31.47 -31.01 9.10
C LEU A 313 -30.88 -30.18 7.95
N GLY A 314 -29.60 -30.39 7.64
CA GLY A 314 -28.96 -29.71 6.51
C GLY A 314 -27.48 -29.99 6.37
N THR A 315 -26.86 -29.33 5.40
CA THR A 315 -25.40 -29.23 5.24
C THR A 315 -24.94 -27.92 5.87
N PRO A 316 -23.86 -27.90 6.66
CA PRO A 316 -23.33 -26.65 7.20
C PRO A 316 -22.95 -25.70 6.07
N GLY A 317 -23.22 -24.42 6.27
CA GLY A 317 -22.77 -23.35 5.39
C GLY A 317 -21.30 -22.98 5.65
N PRO A 318 -20.82 -21.89 5.02
CA PRO A 318 -19.49 -21.34 5.34
C PRO A 318 -19.42 -21.01 6.84
N GLY A 319 -18.25 -21.16 7.44
CA GLY A 319 -18.02 -20.87 8.85
C GLY A 319 -16.74 -20.09 9.06
N LEU A 320 -16.84 -18.92 9.68
CA LEU A 320 -15.70 -18.07 10.03
C LEU A 320 -15.20 -18.38 11.44
N CYS A 321 -13.90 -18.47 11.62
CA CYS A 321 -13.27 -18.74 12.92
C CYS A 321 -12.33 -17.63 13.39
N ALA A 322 -11.67 -16.94 12.46
CA ALA A 322 -10.70 -15.90 12.77
C ALA A 322 -10.63 -14.85 11.65
N LEU A 323 -10.38 -13.60 12.07
CA LEU A 323 -9.97 -12.49 11.23
C LEU A 323 -8.55 -12.11 11.65
N GLN A 324 -7.65 -11.93 10.69
CA GLN A 324 -6.28 -11.56 10.98
C GLN A 324 -5.75 -10.53 9.97
N PRO A 325 -5.49 -9.28 10.40
CA PRO A 325 -5.87 -8.71 11.70
C PRO A 325 -7.39 -8.54 11.84
N ASP A 326 -7.90 -8.46 13.07
CA ASP A 326 -9.32 -8.20 13.37
C ASP A 326 -9.65 -6.71 13.51
N ASN A 327 -8.66 -5.84 13.26
CA ASN A 327 -8.81 -4.40 13.26
C ASN A 327 -7.88 -3.74 12.24
N GLY A 328 -8.19 -2.50 11.85
CA GLY A 328 -7.38 -1.71 10.91
C GLY A 328 -8.16 -0.65 10.12
N PRO A 329 -7.48 0.14 9.27
CA PRO A 329 -8.09 1.27 8.58
C PRO A 329 -9.01 0.85 7.43
N ALA A 330 -10.06 1.63 7.19
CA ALA A 330 -11.04 1.40 6.12
C ALA A 330 -10.68 2.14 4.82
N ASN A 331 -9.47 1.91 4.29
CA ASN A 331 -8.90 2.69 3.18
C ASN A 331 -8.99 2.01 1.80
N GLY A 332 -9.58 0.81 1.71
CA GLY A 332 -9.66 0.06 0.44
C GLY A 332 -8.40 -0.75 0.09
N LEU A 333 -7.32 -0.60 0.84
CA LEU A 333 -6.02 -1.25 0.59
C LEU A 333 -5.62 -2.22 1.70
N PHE A 334 -6.05 -1.97 2.94
CA PHE A 334 -5.69 -2.76 4.11
C PHE A 334 -6.17 -4.21 4.00
N GLY A 335 -5.22 -5.15 4.12
CA GLY A 335 -5.45 -6.58 3.94
C GLY A 335 -5.91 -7.26 5.22
N VAL A 336 -6.92 -8.13 5.10
CA VAL A 336 -7.45 -8.96 6.18
C VAL A 336 -7.58 -10.39 5.68
N SER A 337 -6.97 -11.32 6.40
CA SER A 337 -7.13 -12.76 6.21
C SER A 337 -8.32 -13.28 7.02
N LEU A 338 -9.21 -14.01 6.35
CA LEU A 338 -10.37 -14.66 6.93
C LEU A 338 -10.12 -16.17 6.90
N TYR A 339 -10.18 -16.81 8.07
CA TYR A 339 -9.99 -18.26 8.21
C TYR A 339 -11.29 -18.95 8.62
N GLY A 340 -11.46 -20.19 8.18
CA GLY A 340 -12.67 -20.95 8.45
C GLY A 340 -12.78 -22.27 7.70
N ASP A 341 -14.01 -22.76 7.54
CA ASP A 341 -14.35 -23.96 6.78
C ASP A 341 -15.51 -23.69 5.80
N ASN A 342 -15.61 -24.51 4.75
CA ASN A 342 -16.71 -24.53 3.77
C ASN A 342 -16.88 -23.23 2.97
N PHE A 343 -15.80 -22.48 2.71
CA PHE A 343 -15.85 -21.34 1.78
C PHE A 343 -15.94 -21.79 0.32
N GLY A 344 -15.73 -23.06 0.01
CA GLY A 344 -15.75 -23.57 -1.36
C GLY A 344 -14.54 -23.12 -2.18
N ALA A 345 -14.38 -23.76 -3.34
CA ALA A 345 -13.28 -23.47 -4.27
C ALA A 345 -13.58 -22.29 -5.22
N ASP A 346 -14.85 -21.93 -5.38
CA ASP A 346 -15.28 -20.85 -6.25
C ASP A 346 -15.42 -19.55 -5.45
N LEU A 347 -14.84 -18.47 -5.97
CA LEU A 347 -14.93 -17.14 -5.41
C LEU A 347 -16.40 -16.68 -5.31
N ASP A 348 -16.77 -16.15 -4.14
CA ASP A 348 -18.07 -15.53 -3.87
C ASP A 348 -17.86 -14.21 -3.11
N GLN A 349 -18.69 -13.87 -2.12
CA GLN A 349 -18.73 -12.52 -1.53
C GLN A 349 -18.36 -12.49 -0.05
N VAL A 350 -17.52 -11.51 0.32
CA VAL A 350 -17.29 -11.10 1.71
C VAL A 350 -17.94 -9.75 1.94
N PHE A 351 -18.75 -9.66 3.00
CA PHE A 351 -19.38 -8.42 3.43
C PHE A 351 -18.83 -7.99 4.78
N PHE A 352 -18.33 -6.77 4.83
CA PHE A 352 -18.17 -6.02 6.07
C PHE A 352 -19.51 -5.43 6.48
N PHE A 353 -19.51 -4.79 7.64
CA PHE A 353 -20.70 -4.15 8.19
C PHE A 353 -21.41 -3.21 7.20
N ASP A 354 -22.74 -3.07 7.34
CA ASP A 354 -23.64 -2.31 6.44
C ASP A 354 -23.63 -2.78 4.98
N SER A 355 -23.41 -4.08 4.76
CA SER A 355 -23.35 -4.70 3.42
C SER A 355 -22.24 -4.11 2.53
N LYS A 356 -21.14 -3.66 3.13
CA LYS A 356 -19.97 -3.17 2.38
C LYS A 356 -19.22 -4.36 1.78
N LEU A 357 -19.18 -4.43 0.45
CA LEU A 357 -18.52 -5.50 -0.28
C LEU A 357 -16.99 -5.32 -0.22
N ALA A 358 -16.28 -6.35 0.23
CA ALA A 358 -14.82 -6.37 0.27
C ALA A 358 -14.22 -6.72 -1.09
N GLY A 359 -13.04 -6.16 -1.38
CA GLY A 359 -12.22 -6.60 -2.51
C GLY A 359 -11.52 -7.91 -2.16
N ILE A 360 -11.65 -8.94 -2.99
CA ILE A 360 -11.02 -10.24 -2.74
C ILE A 360 -9.71 -10.32 -3.53
N ASN A 361 -8.61 -10.65 -2.83
CA ASN A 361 -7.30 -10.88 -3.43
C ASN A 361 -7.04 -12.37 -3.66
N PHE A 362 -7.58 -13.22 -2.77
CA PHE A 362 -7.37 -14.66 -2.79
C PHE A 362 -8.56 -15.39 -2.16
N TRP A 363 -8.90 -16.57 -2.69
CA TRP A 363 -10.02 -17.38 -2.21
C TRP A 363 -9.70 -18.87 -2.28
N GLU A 364 -9.83 -19.56 -1.15
CA GLU A 364 -9.81 -21.01 -1.02
C GLU A 364 -10.81 -21.46 0.06
N ASP A 365 -11.06 -22.77 0.16
CA ASP A 365 -12.09 -23.36 1.02
C ASP A 365 -11.95 -23.04 2.52
N ASN A 366 -10.73 -22.73 2.98
CA ASN A 366 -10.41 -22.44 4.37
C ASN A 366 -9.71 -21.09 4.61
N HIS A 367 -9.44 -20.32 3.55
CA HIS A 367 -8.73 -19.05 3.64
C HIS A 367 -9.16 -18.09 2.54
N ILE A 368 -9.54 -16.88 2.94
CA ILE A 368 -9.84 -15.78 2.04
C ILE A 368 -8.93 -14.61 2.42
N SER A 369 -8.23 -14.02 1.46
CA SER A 369 -7.58 -12.72 1.63
C SER A 369 -8.46 -11.65 1.02
N ALA A 370 -8.93 -10.74 1.86
CA ALA A 370 -9.80 -9.64 1.46
C ALA A 370 -9.17 -8.29 1.83
N ARG A 371 -9.67 -7.22 1.22
CA ARG A 371 -9.35 -5.83 1.58
C ARG A 371 -10.53 -5.19 2.29
N THR A 372 -10.24 -4.44 3.36
CA THR A 372 -11.27 -3.61 4.02
C THR A 372 -11.87 -2.63 3.00
N PRO A 373 -13.19 -2.57 2.83
CA PRO A 373 -13.83 -1.62 1.93
C PRO A 373 -13.52 -0.16 2.32
N ASN A 374 -13.49 0.74 1.33
CA ASN A 374 -13.40 2.18 1.61
C ASN A 374 -14.65 2.65 2.39
N GLY A 375 -14.44 3.32 3.52
CA GLY A 375 -15.52 3.75 4.41
C GLY A 375 -16.27 2.59 5.06
N ALA A 376 -15.61 1.45 5.27
CA ALA A 376 -16.06 0.46 6.25
C ALA A 376 -16.17 1.10 7.64
N VAL A 377 -17.07 0.57 8.46
CA VAL A 377 -17.25 0.96 9.87
C VAL A 377 -17.13 -0.29 10.72
N THR A 378 -16.81 -0.12 12.01
CA THR A 378 -16.70 -1.22 12.97
C THR A 378 -17.96 -2.08 12.97
N GLY A 379 -17.80 -3.39 12.88
CA GLY A 379 -18.92 -4.31 12.91
C GLY A 379 -18.64 -5.69 12.31
N PRO A 380 -19.67 -6.57 12.26
CA PRO A 380 -19.55 -7.93 11.78
C PRO A 380 -19.14 -8.05 10.30
N VAL A 381 -18.18 -8.95 10.07
CA VAL A 381 -17.77 -9.50 8.78
C VAL A 381 -18.40 -10.87 8.59
N VAL A 382 -18.94 -11.12 7.40
CA VAL A 382 -19.56 -12.39 7.01
C VAL A 382 -19.08 -12.83 5.63
N VAL A 383 -18.96 -14.15 5.44
CA VAL A 383 -18.74 -14.80 4.15
C VAL A 383 -20.07 -15.31 3.63
N LYS A 384 -20.38 -15.07 2.36
CA LYS A 384 -21.48 -15.72 1.66
C LYS A 384 -20.93 -16.71 0.65
N GLN A 385 -21.45 -17.93 0.68
CA GLN A 385 -21.12 -18.98 -0.28
C GLN A 385 -22.40 -19.67 -0.74
N SER A 386 -22.66 -19.69 -2.04
CA SER A 386 -23.79 -20.45 -2.63
C SER A 386 -25.15 -20.13 -1.99
N GLY A 387 -25.36 -18.86 -1.62
CA GLY A 387 -26.59 -18.37 -0.97
C GLY A 387 -26.71 -18.67 0.53
N GLN A 388 -25.70 -19.29 1.16
CA GLN A 388 -25.60 -19.43 2.61
C GLN A 388 -24.67 -18.35 3.19
N THR A 389 -24.94 -17.91 4.41
CA THR A 389 -24.13 -16.90 5.12
C THR A 389 -23.46 -17.55 6.32
N SER A 390 -22.22 -17.18 6.60
CA SER A 390 -21.48 -17.67 7.76
C SER A 390 -22.01 -17.10 9.07
N ASN A 391 -21.48 -17.60 10.20
CA ASN A 391 -21.45 -16.80 11.42
C ASN A 391 -20.66 -15.50 11.20
N ALA A 392 -20.85 -14.54 12.10
CA ALA A 392 -20.23 -13.22 12.01
C ALA A 392 -19.06 -13.07 12.98
N LEU A 393 -17.98 -12.43 12.55
CA LEU A 393 -16.86 -12.01 13.41
C LEU A 393 -16.72 -10.49 13.34
N ASN A 394 -16.45 -9.82 14.46
CA ASN A 394 -16.35 -8.37 14.49
C ASN A 394 -15.00 -7.91 13.92
N PHE A 395 -15.02 -6.88 13.08
CA PHE A 395 -13.83 -6.15 12.65
C PHE A 395 -13.89 -4.72 13.18
N ALA A 396 -12.85 -4.28 13.89
CA ALA A 396 -12.77 -2.92 14.43
C ALA A 396 -12.06 -1.98 13.44
N VAL A 397 -12.78 -0.97 12.95
CA VAL A 397 -12.19 0.04 12.07
C VAL A 397 -11.49 1.09 12.92
N GLY A 398 -10.18 1.21 12.75
CA GLY A 398 -9.33 2.12 13.49
C GLY A 398 -7.88 1.99 13.07
N SER A 399 -7.06 3.01 13.33
CA SER A 399 -5.63 2.97 13.09
C SER A 399 -4.88 3.47 14.31
N CYS A 400 -3.74 2.87 14.61
CA CYS A 400 -2.84 3.34 15.67
C CYS A 400 -1.62 4.07 15.08
N SER A 401 -1.04 4.99 15.83
CA SER A 401 0.23 5.65 15.52
C SER A 401 1.31 5.29 16.54
N ILE A 402 0.92 5.01 17.78
CA ILE A 402 1.79 4.53 18.87
C ILE A 402 1.10 3.42 19.65
N ASP A 403 1.86 2.64 20.42
CA ASP A 403 1.31 1.57 21.28
C ASP A 403 0.26 2.07 22.28
N GLY A 404 0.34 3.35 22.65
CA GLY A 404 -0.64 3.99 23.54
C GLY A 404 -2.03 4.19 22.94
N ASP A 405 -2.17 4.07 21.62
CA ASP A 405 -3.45 4.11 20.92
C ASP A 405 -4.17 2.74 20.95
N CYS A 406 -3.47 1.70 21.43
CA CYS A 406 -3.98 0.34 21.53
C CYS A 406 -4.44 0.00 22.95
N SER A 407 -5.23 -1.08 23.06
CA SER A 407 -5.69 -1.59 24.36
C SER A 407 -4.52 -2.05 25.24
N ALA A 408 -4.71 -2.04 26.56
CA ALA A 408 -3.66 -2.41 27.50
C ALA A 408 -3.18 -3.86 27.29
N GLY A 409 -1.93 -4.03 26.83
CA GLY A 409 -1.34 -5.34 26.49
C GLY A 409 -1.08 -5.52 24.99
N ASP A 410 -1.58 -4.61 24.17
CA ASP A 410 -1.35 -4.55 22.72
C ASP A 410 -0.26 -3.53 22.37
N GLU A 411 0.29 -3.67 21.17
CA GLU A 411 1.26 -2.77 20.55
C GLU A 411 0.77 -2.37 19.15
N CYS A 412 1.25 -1.23 18.63
CA CYS A 412 0.84 -0.74 17.32
C CYS A 412 1.67 -1.38 16.21
N CYS A 413 1.04 -2.24 15.41
CA CYS A 413 1.67 -2.89 14.28
C CYS A 413 1.62 -2.03 13.03
N THR A 414 2.78 -1.76 12.44
CA THR A 414 2.91 -0.98 11.21
C THR A 414 2.90 -1.88 9.98
N GLN A 415 2.12 -1.52 8.96
CA GLN A 415 2.16 -2.13 7.63
C GLN A 415 1.98 -1.07 6.53
N ASP A 416 2.46 -1.36 5.31
CA ASP A 416 2.38 -0.45 4.15
C ASP A 416 0.94 -0.05 3.79
N THR A 417 -0.03 -0.90 4.13
CA THR A 417 -1.45 -0.68 3.81
C THR A 417 -2.25 -0.08 4.98
N GLY A 418 -1.61 0.13 6.14
CA GLY A 418 -2.26 0.68 7.33
C GLY A 418 -1.76 0.06 8.64
N ASN A 419 -1.83 0.84 9.72
CA ASN A 419 -1.47 0.37 11.06
C ASN A 419 -2.68 -0.22 11.80
N TYR A 420 -2.43 -1.19 12.68
CA TYR A 420 -3.47 -1.86 13.47
C TYR A 420 -2.90 -2.30 14.83
N CYS A 421 -3.76 -2.53 15.81
CA CYS A 421 -3.37 -2.99 17.14
C CYS A 421 -3.30 -4.52 17.20
N ALA A 422 -2.26 -5.07 17.83
CA ALA A 422 -2.20 -6.50 18.13
C ALA A 422 -1.51 -6.74 19.48
N LEU A 423 -1.73 -7.92 20.07
CA LEU A 423 -1.08 -8.31 21.32
C LEU A 423 0.44 -8.08 21.27
N ALA A 424 1.02 -7.43 22.28
CA ALA A 424 2.43 -7.07 22.28
C ALA A 424 3.35 -8.30 22.01
N GLY A 425 4.27 -8.16 21.07
CA GLY A 425 5.11 -9.25 20.55
C GLY A 425 4.43 -10.15 19.50
N SER A 426 3.17 -9.87 19.16
CA SER A 426 2.42 -10.53 18.08
C SER A 426 2.37 -9.67 16.82
N CYS A 427 2.90 -8.43 16.84
CA CYS A 427 3.16 -7.80 15.56
C CYS A 427 4.03 -8.75 14.74
N PRO A 428 3.67 -8.97 13.46
CA PRO A 428 4.55 -9.68 12.56
C PRO A 428 5.84 -8.89 12.54
N GLY A 429 6.84 -9.33 13.32
CA GLY A 429 8.01 -8.55 13.61
C GLY A 429 8.75 -8.31 12.33
N SER A 430 8.55 -7.14 11.72
CA SER A 430 8.92 -6.81 10.34
C SER A 430 9.18 -8.07 9.51
N ASN A 431 8.14 -8.89 9.31
CA ASN A 431 8.24 -9.96 8.33
C ASN A 431 8.22 -9.23 6.98
N ALA A 432 9.38 -8.72 6.57
CA ALA A 432 9.82 -8.91 5.21
C ALA A 432 9.42 -10.33 4.84
N CYS A 433 8.45 -10.43 3.95
CA CYS A 433 7.79 -11.65 3.56
C CYS A 433 8.71 -12.90 3.69
N THR A 434 8.34 -13.88 4.50
CA THR A 434 8.84 -15.24 4.27
C THR A 434 8.12 -15.80 3.06
N TYR A 435 8.58 -15.37 1.88
CA TYR A 435 8.69 -16.34 0.80
C TYR A 435 9.74 -17.36 1.25
N THR A 436 9.58 -18.64 0.93
CA THR A 436 10.76 -19.50 0.87
C THR A 436 11.66 -18.95 -0.23
N TRP A 437 12.54 -18.05 0.14
CA TRP A 437 13.65 -17.64 -0.69
C TRP A 437 14.74 -18.66 -0.51
N THR A 438 15.09 -19.32 -1.60
CA THR A 438 16.47 -19.75 -1.76
C THR A 438 17.27 -18.46 -1.85
N VAL A 439 17.90 -18.04 -0.75
CA VAL A 439 18.94 -17.01 -0.85
C VAL A 439 20.11 -17.70 -1.51
N THR A 440 20.20 -17.54 -2.82
CA THR A 440 21.43 -17.74 -3.53
C THR A 440 22.14 -16.39 -3.51
N THR A 441 23.39 -16.35 -3.06
CA THR A 441 24.29 -15.24 -3.43
C THR A 441 24.69 -15.31 -4.91
N ALA A 442 24.11 -16.25 -5.67
CA ALA A 442 24.17 -16.25 -7.12
C ALA A 442 23.26 -15.12 -7.61
N ALA A 443 23.83 -14.20 -8.38
CA ALA A 443 23.06 -13.25 -9.17
C ALA A 443 21.99 -13.98 -10.00
N ALA A 444 20.90 -13.29 -10.34
CA ALA A 444 19.97 -13.82 -11.32
C ALA A 444 20.77 -14.28 -12.56
N PRO A 445 20.50 -15.47 -13.12
CA PRO A 445 21.24 -15.93 -14.28
C PRO A 445 21.05 -14.90 -15.40
N PHE A 446 22.15 -14.38 -15.93
CA PHE A 446 22.10 -13.46 -17.07
C PHE A 446 21.59 -14.23 -18.28
N ALA A 447 20.32 -13.99 -18.63
CA ALA A 447 19.55 -14.80 -19.57
C ALA A 447 18.54 -13.93 -20.33
N LEU A 448 18.08 -14.43 -21.47
CA LEU A 448 16.96 -13.84 -22.19
C LEU A 448 15.66 -14.15 -21.43
N GLN A 449 14.86 -13.13 -21.14
CA GLN A 449 13.58 -13.25 -20.45
C GLN A 449 12.50 -13.81 -21.40
N GLU A 450 11.81 -14.86 -20.94
CA GLU A 450 10.67 -15.46 -21.64
C GLU A 450 9.34 -14.92 -21.08
N ASP A 451 8.66 -14.08 -21.84
CA ASP A 451 7.31 -13.59 -21.54
C ASP A 451 6.43 -13.67 -22.80
N TYR A 452 5.67 -14.77 -22.91
CA TYR A 452 4.68 -14.96 -23.99
C TYR A 452 3.35 -14.28 -23.69
N LEU A 453 2.94 -14.26 -22.41
CA LEU A 453 1.64 -13.75 -21.99
C LEU A 453 1.61 -12.22 -21.96
N CYS A 454 2.78 -11.59 -22.12
CA CYS A 454 2.94 -10.15 -22.07
C CYS A 454 2.42 -9.58 -20.75
N GLU A 455 2.78 -10.19 -19.62
CA GLU A 455 2.32 -9.72 -18.31
C GLU A 455 2.72 -8.25 -18.07
N ASN A 456 3.77 -7.79 -18.75
CA ASN A 456 4.27 -6.41 -18.74
C ASN A 456 4.01 -5.66 -20.06
N ASN A 457 2.98 -6.04 -20.83
CA ASN A 457 2.58 -5.46 -22.11
C ASN A 457 3.58 -5.60 -23.28
N LEU A 458 4.78 -6.16 -23.07
CA LEU A 458 5.75 -6.44 -24.13
C LEU A 458 6.09 -7.93 -24.16
N GLN A 459 6.01 -8.55 -25.34
CA GLN A 459 6.42 -9.94 -25.52
C GLN A 459 7.96 -10.04 -25.65
N SER A 460 8.58 -11.02 -24.97
CA SER A 460 10.02 -11.27 -25.08
C SER A 460 10.33 -12.77 -25.17
N PRO A 461 11.11 -13.23 -26.17
CA PRO A 461 11.44 -12.49 -27.39
C PRO A 461 10.18 -12.23 -28.23
N SER A 462 10.19 -11.14 -28.99
CA SER A 462 9.13 -10.76 -29.93
C SER A 462 9.71 -10.61 -31.35
N PRO A 463 9.04 -11.11 -32.40
CA PRO A 463 7.89 -12.00 -32.33
C PRO A 463 8.22 -13.35 -31.69
N TRP A 464 7.20 -14.00 -31.11
CA TRP A 464 7.39 -15.22 -30.35
C TRP A 464 7.98 -16.34 -31.21
N PRO A 465 8.91 -17.15 -30.68
CA PRO A 465 9.46 -18.32 -31.38
C PRO A 465 8.40 -19.34 -31.78
N ASP A 466 8.49 -19.84 -33.01
CA ASP A 466 7.59 -20.90 -33.48
C ASP A 466 7.76 -22.21 -32.71
N ALA A 467 6.64 -22.90 -32.45
CA ALA A 467 6.57 -24.19 -31.79
C ALA A 467 7.14 -24.24 -30.36
N VAL A 468 7.44 -23.09 -29.75
CA VAL A 468 7.79 -22.98 -28.34
C VAL A 468 6.51 -22.88 -27.51
N ARG A 469 6.40 -23.72 -26.48
CA ARG A 469 5.19 -23.89 -25.63
C ARG A 469 3.92 -24.34 -26.37
N GLY A 470 4.06 -24.84 -27.61
CA GLY A 470 2.93 -25.32 -28.42
C GLY A 470 2.21 -24.21 -29.19
N GLU A 471 2.76 -23.00 -29.21
CA GLU A 471 2.22 -21.84 -29.89
C GLU A 471 2.80 -21.74 -31.32
N GLU A 472 1.98 -21.30 -32.28
CA GLU A 472 2.43 -21.02 -33.66
C GLU A 472 2.85 -19.55 -33.77
N SER A 473 4.02 -19.29 -34.34
CA SER A 473 4.52 -17.93 -34.57
C SER A 473 3.88 -17.33 -35.82
N ARG A 474 2.59 -17.00 -35.72
CA ARG A 474 1.79 -16.33 -36.78
C ARG A 474 1.33 -14.94 -36.38
N ASP A 475 1.86 -14.43 -35.28
CA ASP A 475 1.61 -13.12 -34.70
C ASP A 475 2.54 -12.03 -35.28
N ALA A 476 3.65 -12.39 -35.92
CA ALA A 476 4.57 -11.44 -36.54
C ALA A 476 3.93 -10.66 -37.71
N TYR A 477 3.75 -9.34 -37.56
CA TYR A 477 3.34 -8.43 -38.64
C TYR A 477 4.48 -8.15 -39.63
N LEU A 478 4.15 -7.57 -40.80
CA LEU A 478 5.14 -7.21 -41.81
C LEU A 478 6.13 -6.14 -41.31
N ASP A 479 5.65 -5.19 -40.53
CA ASP A 479 6.45 -4.10 -39.96
C ASP A 479 6.80 -4.34 -38.48
N THR A 480 6.78 -5.59 -38.00
CA THR A 480 7.13 -5.86 -36.59
C THR A 480 8.62 -5.60 -36.33
N ASN A 481 8.94 -4.97 -35.21
CA ASN A 481 10.31 -4.97 -34.70
C ASN A 481 10.63 -6.33 -34.07
N ILE A 482 11.93 -6.64 -34.00
CA ILE A 482 12.45 -7.82 -33.31
C ILE A 482 13.01 -7.36 -31.97
N VAL A 483 12.55 -7.99 -30.88
CA VAL A 483 12.79 -7.54 -29.51
C VAL A 483 13.27 -8.70 -28.63
N GLY A 484 14.16 -8.41 -27.70
CA GLY A 484 14.54 -9.33 -26.63
C GLY A 484 14.96 -8.57 -25.37
N LEU A 485 14.47 -9.02 -24.21
CA LEU A 485 14.81 -8.50 -22.89
C LEU A 485 15.74 -9.46 -22.17
N PHE A 486 16.75 -8.95 -21.47
CA PHE A 486 17.65 -9.73 -20.63
C PHE A 486 17.28 -9.57 -19.16
N THR A 487 17.38 -10.63 -18.37
CA THR A 487 17.06 -10.63 -16.93
C THR A 487 17.92 -9.69 -16.08
N ARG A 488 18.97 -9.09 -16.65
CA ARG A 488 19.93 -8.18 -16.00
C ARG A 488 20.41 -7.13 -17.00
N ASP A 489 20.95 -6.04 -16.46
CA ASP A 489 21.61 -4.97 -17.19
C ASP A 489 22.74 -5.51 -18.10
N ALA A 490 22.68 -5.22 -19.39
CA ALA A 490 23.61 -5.72 -20.39
C ALA A 490 24.52 -4.58 -20.86
N GLU A 491 25.76 -4.88 -21.24
CA GLU A 491 26.67 -3.84 -21.70
C GLU A 491 26.12 -3.17 -22.98
N ASP A 492 25.97 -1.85 -22.94
CA ASP A 492 25.43 -1.03 -24.05
C ASP A 492 26.09 -1.34 -25.41
N ALA A 493 27.39 -1.61 -25.38
CA ALA A 493 28.19 -1.90 -26.57
C ALA A 493 27.79 -3.21 -27.28
N ASP A 494 27.15 -4.13 -26.57
CA ASP A 494 26.69 -5.41 -27.13
C ASP A 494 25.39 -5.25 -27.94
N PHE A 495 24.65 -4.14 -27.79
CA PHE A 495 23.46 -3.83 -28.58
C PHE A 495 23.81 -3.32 -29.98
N SER A 496 24.35 -4.21 -30.81
CA SER A 496 24.79 -3.92 -32.17
C SER A 496 24.29 -4.95 -33.18
N THR A 497 24.33 -4.59 -34.45
CA THR A 497 24.02 -5.50 -35.57
C THR A 497 25.06 -6.62 -35.72
N ASP A 498 26.19 -6.55 -35.03
CA ASP A 498 27.18 -7.64 -35.00
C ASP A 498 26.71 -8.77 -34.08
N ASN A 499 26.02 -8.43 -32.98
CA ASN A 499 25.48 -9.39 -32.02
C ASN A 499 24.02 -9.76 -32.29
N ILE A 500 23.25 -8.90 -32.96
CA ILE A 500 21.84 -9.14 -33.28
C ILE A 500 21.68 -9.30 -34.79
N LYS A 501 21.49 -10.55 -35.24
CA LYS A 501 21.40 -10.91 -36.66
C LYS A 501 20.01 -11.45 -37.00
N VAL A 502 19.34 -10.83 -37.96
CA VAL A 502 18.06 -11.30 -38.49
C VAL A 502 18.25 -11.70 -39.94
N SER A 503 17.97 -12.94 -40.32
CA SER A 503 18.14 -13.42 -41.70
C SER A 503 16.81 -13.92 -42.29
N LEU A 504 16.54 -13.59 -43.56
CA LEU A 504 15.42 -14.12 -44.34
C LEU A 504 15.69 -15.57 -44.76
N CYS A 505 14.71 -16.47 -44.64
CA CYS A 505 14.81 -17.89 -44.97
C CYS A 505 13.83 -18.30 -46.10
N ASN A 506 12.95 -19.28 -45.89
CA ASN A 506 12.03 -19.76 -46.92
C ASN A 506 10.64 -19.11 -46.84
N VAL A 507 9.96 -19.06 -47.98
CA VAL A 507 8.55 -18.61 -48.07
C VAL A 507 7.62 -19.81 -47.95
N GLY A 508 6.68 -19.73 -47.01
CA GLY A 508 5.68 -20.77 -46.78
C GLY A 508 6.23 -22.13 -46.33
N GLY A 509 5.32 -23.09 -46.06
CA GLY A 509 5.68 -24.44 -45.62
C GLY A 509 6.30 -24.47 -44.21
N GLU A 510 7.00 -25.57 -43.90
CA GLU A 510 7.80 -25.72 -42.66
C GLU A 510 9.09 -24.90 -42.74
N PHE A 511 9.59 -24.46 -41.59
CA PHE A 511 10.86 -23.73 -41.50
C PHE A 511 12.04 -24.56 -42.05
N ASN A 512 12.92 -23.92 -42.82
CA ASN A 512 14.12 -24.54 -43.38
C ASN A 512 15.36 -23.68 -43.12
N ASN A 513 16.12 -24.01 -42.08
CA ASN A 513 17.34 -23.31 -41.70
C ASN A 513 18.41 -23.24 -42.81
N MET A 514 18.45 -24.19 -43.75
CA MET A 514 19.43 -24.16 -44.87
C MET A 514 19.09 -23.12 -45.95
N SER A 515 17.88 -22.55 -45.90
CA SER A 515 17.43 -21.52 -46.85
C SER A 515 17.74 -20.10 -46.40
N CYS A 516 18.21 -19.92 -45.16
CA CYS A 516 18.51 -18.61 -44.61
C CYS A 516 19.67 -17.94 -45.37
N GLY A 517 19.41 -16.71 -45.83
CA GLY A 517 20.32 -15.89 -46.63
C GLY A 517 21.26 -15.03 -45.78
N ALA A 518 21.65 -13.88 -46.33
CA ALA A 518 22.40 -12.87 -45.60
C ALA A 518 21.50 -12.16 -44.58
N ASP A 519 22.13 -11.57 -43.56
CA ASP A 519 21.43 -10.79 -42.54
C ASP A 519 20.82 -9.52 -43.14
N LEU A 520 19.64 -9.16 -42.66
CA LEU A 520 18.92 -7.97 -43.01
C LEU A 520 19.68 -6.74 -42.48
N ALA A 521 19.63 -5.66 -43.26
CA ALA A 521 20.01 -4.35 -42.75
C ALA A 521 18.91 -3.84 -41.82
N GLY A 522 19.31 -3.14 -40.76
CA GLY A 522 18.40 -2.57 -39.78
C GLY A 522 19.14 -1.68 -38.79
N THR A 523 18.39 -1.12 -37.86
CA THR A 523 18.91 -0.31 -36.75
C THR A 523 18.60 -1.01 -35.43
N VAL A 524 19.50 -0.87 -34.46
CA VAL A 524 19.30 -1.36 -33.11
C VAL A 524 19.09 -0.18 -32.19
N SER A 525 18.08 -0.27 -31.33
CA SER A 525 17.82 0.66 -30.25
C SER A 525 17.68 -0.12 -28.94
N ILE A 526 18.05 0.53 -27.83
CA ILE A 526 18.00 -0.07 -26.50
C ILE A 526 16.65 0.26 -25.87
N ILE A 527 16.06 -0.72 -25.19
CA ILE A 527 14.87 -0.53 -24.35
C ILE A 527 15.21 -0.87 -22.90
N ASN A 528 14.56 -0.18 -21.96
CA ASN A 528 14.83 -0.32 -20.53
C ASN A 528 16.31 -0.05 -20.16
N HIS A 529 16.89 0.98 -20.80
CA HIS A 529 18.31 1.31 -20.68
C HIS A 529 18.77 1.50 -19.22
N ASN A 530 19.90 0.90 -18.85
CA ASN A 530 20.51 0.91 -17.51
C ASN A 530 19.53 0.42 -16.44
N SER A 531 18.95 -0.77 -16.65
CA SER A 531 18.05 -1.39 -15.69
C SER A 531 18.10 -2.91 -15.77
N ASP A 532 17.74 -3.56 -14.67
CA ASP A 532 17.42 -4.98 -14.71
C ASP A 532 16.18 -5.17 -15.62
N ASN A 533 16.30 -5.96 -16.70
CA ASN A 533 15.37 -6.04 -17.85
C ASN A 533 15.70 -5.14 -19.06
N GLU A 534 16.95 -4.71 -19.20
CA GLU A 534 17.44 -4.08 -20.42
C GLU A 534 17.37 -5.02 -21.63
N GLY A 535 17.11 -4.45 -22.80
CA GLY A 535 16.95 -5.22 -24.01
C GLY A 535 17.17 -4.42 -25.28
N PHE A 536 16.96 -5.09 -26.40
CA PHE A 536 17.13 -4.49 -27.72
C PHE A 536 15.83 -4.49 -28.52
N VAL A 537 15.80 -3.56 -29.46
CA VAL A 537 14.83 -3.50 -30.54
C VAL A 537 15.62 -3.38 -31.83
N PHE A 538 15.56 -4.42 -32.66
CA PHE A 538 16.05 -4.41 -34.02
C PHE A 538 14.89 -4.02 -34.95
N ASN A 539 15.02 -2.86 -35.59
CA ASN A 539 14.11 -2.38 -36.61
C ASN A 539 14.70 -2.63 -38.02
N PRO A 540 14.11 -3.53 -38.83
CA PRO A 540 14.53 -3.75 -40.21
C PRO A 540 14.49 -2.47 -41.07
N GLU A 541 15.40 -2.32 -42.04
CA GLU A 541 15.41 -1.16 -42.96
C GLU A 541 14.15 -1.09 -43.84
N PHE A 542 13.53 -2.24 -44.09
CA PHE A 542 12.31 -2.38 -44.88
C PHE A 542 11.36 -3.37 -44.20
N ASP A 543 10.05 -3.19 -44.39
CA ASP A 543 9.04 -4.17 -44.00
C ASP A 543 9.43 -5.57 -44.47
N LEU A 544 9.15 -6.55 -43.62
CA LEU A 544 9.35 -7.96 -43.87
C LEU A 544 8.39 -8.46 -44.96
N ASP A 545 8.77 -9.55 -45.63
CA ASP A 545 8.00 -10.15 -46.71
C ASP A 545 6.83 -10.98 -46.15
N PRO A 546 5.66 -10.99 -46.80
CA PRO A 546 4.51 -11.77 -46.35
C PRO A 546 4.78 -13.27 -46.38
N ASN A 547 4.22 -13.99 -45.40
CA ASN A 547 4.23 -15.44 -45.33
C ASN A 547 5.65 -16.05 -45.40
N THR A 548 6.64 -15.34 -44.85
CA THR A 548 8.07 -15.65 -44.97
C THR A 548 8.65 -15.99 -43.61
N TRP A 549 9.53 -16.99 -43.57
CA TRP A 549 10.26 -17.38 -42.38
C TRP A 549 11.50 -16.52 -42.19
N TYR A 550 11.69 -16.05 -40.96
CA TYR A 550 12.88 -15.34 -40.53
C TYR A 550 13.54 -16.08 -39.38
N ARG A 551 14.86 -15.95 -39.28
CA ARG A 551 15.65 -16.46 -38.17
C ARG A 551 16.33 -15.29 -37.49
N VAL A 552 16.26 -15.24 -36.17
CA VAL A 552 17.04 -14.33 -35.33
C VAL A 552 18.14 -15.13 -34.66
N GLU A 553 19.33 -14.58 -34.64
CA GLU A 553 20.53 -15.13 -34.02
C GLU A 553 21.16 -14.05 -33.16
N LEU A 554 21.28 -14.36 -31.87
CA LEU A 554 21.97 -13.54 -30.89
C LEU A 554 23.34 -14.15 -30.61
N ASP A 555 24.38 -13.32 -30.62
CA ASP A 555 25.77 -13.71 -30.38
C ASP A 555 26.12 -13.57 -28.89
N ILE A 556 27.21 -12.89 -28.54
CA ILE A 556 27.64 -12.75 -27.15
C ILE A 556 27.12 -11.43 -26.58
N PHE A 557 26.53 -11.50 -25.38
CA PHE A 557 26.22 -10.35 -24.54
C PHE A 557 26.95 -10.49 -23.21
N HIS A 558 27.32 -9.36 -22.60
CA HIS A 558 27.96 -9.27 -21.30
C HIS A 558 27.02 -8.54 -20.35
N SER A 559 26.98 -8.96 -19.09
CA SER A 559 26.31 -8.18 -18.05
C SER A 559 27.16 -6.98 -17.67
N GLU A 560 26.55 -5.81 -17.49
CA GLU A 560 27.23 -4.57 -17.06
C GLU A 560 28.00 -4.79 -15.74
N ILE A 561 27.40 -5.53 -14.80
CA ILE A 561 27.97 -5.83 -13.47
C ILE A 561 28.21 -7.34 -13.30
N GLY A 562 29.33 -7.73 -12.69
CA GLY A 562 29.60 -9.12 -12.31
C GLY A 562 30.29 -9.97 -13.39
N GLY A 563 30.41 -9.46 -14.62
CA GLY A 563 31.20 -10.08 -15.69
C GLY A 563 30.64 -11.40 -16.23
N ASP A 564 29.36 -11.66 -16.02
CA ASP A 564 28.67 -12.80 -16.63
C ASP A 564 28.54 -12.60 -18.14
N VAL A 565 28.56 -13.72 -18.87
CA VAL A 565 28.50 -13.73 -20.32
C VAL A 565 27.35 -14.60 -20.77
N TRP A 566 26.47 -14.03 -21.56
CA TRP A 566 25.47 -14.75 -22.32
C TRP A 566 26.07 -15.08 -23.69
N ASP A 567 26.29 -16.35 -23.98
CA ASP A 567 26.96 -16.81 -25.22
C ASP A 567 26.04 -17.61 -26.14
N GLY A 568 24.73 -17.50 -25.91
CA GLY A 568 23.71 -18.29 -26.59
C GLY A 568 23.76 -19.80 -26.31
N ASN A 569 24.72 -20.37 -25.55
CA ASN A 569 24.82 -21.80 -25.26
C ASN A 569 24.14 -22.21 -23.94
N ASN A 570 23.99 -21.27 -23.00
CA ASN A 570 23.29 -21.49 -21.72
C ASN A 570 21.75 -21.52 -21.84
N PHE A 571 21.21 -21.37 -23.06
CA PHE A 571 19.78 -21.32 -23.33
C PHE A 571 19.45 -22.26 -24.50
N SER A 572 18.70 -23.34 -24.25
CA SER A 572 18.24 -24.28 -25.28
C SER A 572 16.73 -24.23 -25.38
N TRP A 573 16.19 -23.89 -26.54
CA TRP A 573 14.77 -24.11 -26.83
C TRP A 573 14.45 -25.61 -26.72
N SER A 574 13.16 -25.93 -26.59
CA SER A 574 12.68 -27.32 -26.55
C SER A 574 13.01 -28.14 -27.80
N ASP A 575 13.47 -27.50 -28.88
CA ASP A 575 13.95 -28.12 -30.12
C ASP A 575 15.48 -28.36 -30.18
N GLY A 576 16.23 -27.90 -29.17
CA GLY A 576 17.68 -28.08 -29.07
C GLY A 576 18.53 -27.02 -29.80
N THR A 577 17.95 -25.90 -30.24
CA THR A 577 18.70 -24.76 -30.78
C THR A 577 18.94 -23.71 -29.70
N SER A 578 20.15 -23.15 -29.66
CA SER A 578 20.61 -22.26 -28.59
C SER A 578 20.95 -20.88 -29.17
N GLY A 579 20.43 -19.81 -28.56
CA GLY A 579 20.62 -18.41 -29.00
C GLY A 579 19.99 -18.03 -30.35
N LYS A 580 19.12 -18.90 -30.91
CA LYS A 580 18.48 -18.68 -32.21
C LYS A 580 17.01 -19.01 -32.14
N TRP A 581 16.16 -18.16 -32.68
CA TRP A 581 14.76 -18.52 -32.89
C TRP A 581 14.31 -18.16 -34.30
N HIS A 582 13.12 -18.61 -34.65
CA HIS A 582 12.52 -18.33 -35.94
C HIS A 582 11.05 -18.02 -35.78
N PHE A 583 10.57 -17.17 -36.65
CA PHE A 583 9.19 -16.71 -36.68
C PHE A 583 8.71 -16.59 -38.13
N ARG A 584 7.40 -16.57 -38.33
CA ARG A 584 6.81 -16.43 -39.65
C ARG A 584 5.87 -15.23 -39.71
N THR A 585 6.11 -14.37 -40.68
CA THR A 585 5.26 -13.21 -40.92
C THR A 585 3.89 -13.59 -41.46
N GLN A 586 2.89 -12.81 -41.07
CA GLN A 586 1.58 -12.81 -41.70
C GLN A 586 1.51 -11.84 -42.90
N ASP A 587 0.30 -11.58 -43.42
CA ASP A 587 0.06 -10.74 -44.60
C ASP A 587 -0.53 -9.35 -44.22
N ALA A 588 -0.23 -8.85 -43.02
CA ALA A 588 -0.80 -7.61 -42.48
C ALA A 588 0.27 -6.73 -41.79
N LEU A 589 0.05 -5.41 -41.80
CA LEU A 589 0.79 -4.45 -40.99
C LEU A 589 0.26 -4.45 -39.55
N CYS A 590 1.12 -4.08 -38.61
CA CYS A 590 0.84 -3.95 -37.19
C CYS A 590 -0.18 -2.83 -36.99
N GLU A 591 -1.32 -3.18 -36.40
CA GLU A 591 -2.30 -2.20 -35.96
C GLU A 591 -1.97 -1.86 -34.51
N VAL A 592 -1.56 -0.61 -34.27
CA VAL A 592 -1.29 -0.11 -32.92
C VAL A 592 -2.58 -0.15 -32.12
N SER A 593 -2.54 -0.79 -30.95
CA SER A 593 -3.66 -0.85 -30.02
C SER A 593 -3.33 -0.31 -28.64
N ASP A 594 -2.03 -0.21 -28.31
CA ASP A 594 -1.56 0.44 -27.10
C ASP A 594 -0.17 1.08 -27.32
N ILE A 595 0.23 1.93 -26.38
CA ILE A 595 1.61 2.40 -26.28
C ILE A 595 2.14 2.14 -24.87
N GLN A 596 3.45 1.93 -24.75
CA GLN A 596 4.10 1.71 -23.46
C GLN A 596 5.26 2.67 -23.25
N VAL A 597 5.27 3.33 -22.09
CA VAL A 597 6.36 4.19 -21.63
C VAL A 597 7.30 3.42 -20.71
N THR A 598 8.62 3.50 -20.95
CA THR A 598 9.64 2.92 -20.06
C THR A 598 10.79 3.90 -19.79
N PRO A 599 11.52 3.78 -18.65
CA PRO A 599 11.20 2.93 -17.50
C PRO A 599 9.94 3.45 -16.77
N ASN A 600 9.08 2.55 -16.28
CA ASN A 600 7.79 2.92 -15.64
C ASN A 600 7.73 2.69 -14.12
N MET A 601 8.77 2.12 -13.51
CA MET A 601 8.80 1.80 -12.08
C MET A 601 9.98 2.47 -11.35
N SER A 602 9.74 2.87 -10.10
CA SER A 602 10.79 3.31 -9.17
C SER A 602 11.63 2.09 -8.73
N PRO A 603 12.97 2.22 -8.60
CA PRO A 603 13.74 3.46 -8.69
C PRO A 603 14.20 3.82 -10.12
N ALA A 604 14.03 2.93 -11.11
CA ALA A 604 14.54 3.16 -12.47
C ALA A 604 13.93 4.39 -13.16
N ALA A 605 12.67 4.70 -12.86
CA ALA A 605 11.97 5.89 -13.32
C ALA A 605 12.26 7.15 -12.49
N ASP A 606 12.91 7.06 -11.33
CA ASP A 606 13.12 8.21 -10.45
C ASP A 606 14.19 9.17 -11.01
N VAL A 607 14.01 10.47 -10.77
CA VAL A 607 14.91 11.52 -11.29
C VAL A 607 15.41 12.39 -10.14
N TYR A 608 16.73 12.48 -9.96
CA TYR A 608 17.32 13.37 -8.98
C TYR A 608 17.29 14.83 -9.44
N VAL A 609 17.09 15.76 -8.50
CA VAL A 609 17.16 17.20 -8.78
C VAL A 609 18.48 17.55 -9.44
N GLY A 610 18.41 18.22 -10.59
CA GLY A 610 19.57 18.64 -11.39
C GLY A 610 20.00 17.65 -12.47
N HIS A 611 19.57 16.41 -12.40
CA HIS A 611 19.91 15.33 -13.34
C HIS A 611 18.83 15.12 -14.40
N THR A 612 19.19 14.40 -15.47
CA THR A 612 18.28 14.01 -16.55
C THR A 612 18.13 12.51 -16.62
N ARG A 613 16.92 12.03 -16.96
CA ARG A 613 16.62 10.63 -17.28
C ARG A 613 15.93 10.57 -18.65
N ASP A 614 16.26 9.56 -19.43
CA ASP A 614 15.58 9.27 -20.70
C ASP A 614 14.41 8.31 -20.49
N PHE A 615 13.31 8.60 -21.16
CA PHE A 615 12.09 7.82 -21.24
C PHE A 615 11.79 7.52 -22.71
N TYR A 616 11.24 6.34 -22.98
CA TYR A 616 10.95 5.84 -24.31
C TYR A 616 9.48 5.44 -24.38
N ALA A 617 8.81 5.77 -25.49
CA ALA A 617 7.44 5.34 -25.77
C ALA A 617 7.43 4.45 -27.02
N THR A 618 6.80 3.30 -26.87
CA THR A 618 6.84 2.19 -27.82
C THR A 618 5.43 1.82 -28.26
N PRO A 619 5.15 1.64 -29.56
CA PRO A 619 3.84 1.27 -30.06
C PRO A 619 3.68 -0.26 -30.08
N ILE A 620 2.55 -0.73 -29.59
CA ILE A 620 2.29 -2.15 -29.34
C ILE A 620 0.99 -2.55 -30.04
N GLY A 621 1.01 -3.70 -30.71
CA GLY A 621 -0.17 -4.29 -31.31
C GLY A 621 -0.97 -5.18 -30.34
N ASP A 622 -2.16 -5.61 -30.74
CA ASP A 622 -3.07 -6.45 -29.92
C ASP A 622 -2.47 -7.79 -29.46
N ASN A 623 -1.37 -8.21 -30.08
CA ASN A 623 -0.61 -9.41 -29.76
C ASN A 623 0.72 -9.11 -29.04
N CYS A 624 0.86 -7.91 -28.50
CA CYS A 624 2.04 -7.41 -27.79
C CYS A 624 3.32 -7.31 -28.62
N ASN A 625 3.24 -7.48 -29.94
CA ASN A 625 4.37 -7.23 -30.81
C ASN A 625 4.61 -5.73 -30.94
N MET A 626 5.88 -5.37 -30.96
CA MET A 626 6.27 -3.98 -31.15
C MET A 626 6.13 -3.60 -32.62
N CYS A 627 5.26 -2.62 -32.90
CA CYS A 627 5.09 -2.12 -34.25
C CYS A 627 6.32 -1.30 -34.68
N GLY A 628 6.78 -1.48 -35.91
CA GLY A 628 8.05 -0.93 -36.44
C GLY A 628 7.88 0.12 -37.53
N SER A 629 6.65 0.41 -37.94
CA SER A 629 6.37 1.58 -38.79
C SER A 629 6.92 2.88 -38.17
N GLU A 630 7.27 3.86 -39.01
CA GLU A 630 7.63 5.18 -38.52
C GLU A 630 6.36 5.99 -38.21
N TYR A 631 6.30 6.57 -37.02
CA TYR A 631 5.16 7.35 -36.55
C TYR A 631 5.51 8.82 -36.33
N ASN A 632 4.48 9.67 -36.34
CA ASN A 632 4.57 11.04 -35.85
C ASN A 632 3.84 11.08 -34.51
N TRP A 633 4.61 10.99 -33.43
CA TRP A 633 4.12 10.98 -32.06
C TRP A 633 3.59 12.36 -31.67
N ASP A 634 2.65 12.36 -30.73
CA ASP A 634 2.26 13.58 -30.05
C ASP A 634 3.45 14.13 -29.25
N LEU A 635 3.39 15.43 -28.94
CA LEU A 635 4.39 16.03 -28.04
C LEU A 635 4.28 15.35 -26.68
N TRP A 636 5.43 14.95 -26.13
CA TRP A 636 5.48 14.54 -24.74
C TRP A 636 5.06 15.71 -23.87
N ASP A 637 4.21 15.45 -22.89
CA ASP A 637 3.58 16.49 -22.08
C ASP A 637 3.79 16.25 -20.59
N LEU A 638 3.90 17.35 -19.87
CA LEU A 638 3.82 17.43 -18.41
C LEU A 638 2.51 18.16 -18.10
N PRO A 639 1.43 17.45 -17.72
CA PRO A 639 0.12 18.05 -17.56
C PRO A 639 0.15 19.27 -16.61
N ASP A 640 -0.41 20.40 -17.05
CA ASP A 640 -0.43 21.64 -16.27
C ASP A 640 -1.11 21.45 -14.89
N GLY A 641 -0.40 21.78 -13.79
CA GLY A 641 -0.95 21.68 -12.43
C GLY A 641 0.09 21.42 -11.35
N HIS A 642 -0.04 20.28 -10.66
CA HIS A 642 0.82 19.83 -9.54
C HIS A 642 2.31 19.69 -9.90
N ASP A 643 2.65 19.75 -11.19
CA ASP A 643 3.99 19.47 -11.73
C ASP A 643 4.77 20.72 -12.15
N ALA A 644 4.11 21.89 -12.13
CA ALA A 644 4.71 23.15 -12.56
C ALA A 644 5.93 23.54 -11.71
N GLY A 645 7.13 23.44 -12.31
CA GLY A 645 8.40 23.81 -11.67
C GLY A 645 9.19 22.66 -11.03
N LYS A 646 8.71 21.41 -11.13
CA LYS A 646 9.36 20.22 -10.55
C LYS A 646 10.21 19.43 -11.53
N ALA A 647 9.88 19.46 -12.80
CA ALA A 647 10.67 18.85 -13.86
C ALA A 647 10.51 19.60 -15.19
N ASP A 648 11.47 19.44 -16.10
CA ASP A 648 11.43 19.99 -17.46
C ASP A 648 11.75 18.89 -18.49
N ILE A 649 10.99 18.85 -19.59
CA ILE A 649 11.39 18.06 -20.78
C ILE A 649 12.44 18.86 -21.54
N VAL A 650 13.69 18.39 -21.52
CA VAL A 650 14.84 19.10 -22.14
C VAL A 650 15.16 18.62 -23.55
N TYR A 651 14.64 17.45 -23.95
CA TYR A 651 14.77 16.90 -25.29
C TYR A 651 13.60 15.95 -25.59
N GLN A 652 13.19 15.88 -26.85
CA GLN A 652 12.25 14.86 -27.32
C GLN A 652 12.50 14.50 -28.79
N ASN A 653 12.26 13.24 -29.14
CA ASN A 653 12.30 12.72 -30.50
C ASN A 653 10.94 12.10 -30.86
N ILE A 654 10.18 12.74 -31.74
CA ILE A 654 8.76 12.43 -31.99
C ILE A 654 8.39 12.32 -33.48
N LEU A 655 9.25 12.75 -34.40
CA LEU A 655 8.92 12.86 -35.83
C LEU A 655 9.60 11.77 -36.63
N ASN A 656 8.82 11.01 -37.40
CA ASN A 656 9.27 9.89 -38.24
C ASN A 656 10.20 8.94 -37.46
N THR A 657 9.70 8.45 -36.33
CA THR A 657 10.45 7.52 -35.47
C THR A 657 9.55 6.37 -35.07
N ASN A 658 10.09 5.15 -35.03
CA ASN A 658 9.36 3.96 -34.58
C ASN A 658 9.14 4.00 -33.06
N ILE A 659 10.15 4.44 -32.30
CA ILE A 659 10.11 4.65 -30.84
C ILE A 659 10.29 6.14 -30.57
N SER A 660 9.46 6.71 -29.72
CA SER A 660 9.65 8.09 -29.26
C SER A 660 10.51 8.16 -28.01
N GLN A 661 11.25 9.25 -27.85
CA GLN A 661 12.10 9.48 -26.67
C GLN A 661 11.78 10.84 -26.07
N ALA A 662 11.79 10.93 -24.73
CA ALA A 662 11.83 12.18 -23.99
C ALA A 662 12.91 12.16 -22.92
N ARG A 663 13.63 13.27 -22.77
CA ARG A 663 14.60 13.47 -21.68
C ARG A 663 14.00 14.40 -20.64
N LEU A 664 13.73 13.87 -19.46
CA LEU A 664 13.18 14.62 -18.34
C LEU A 664 14.31 15.07 -17.40
N LYS A 665 14.29 16.33 -16.96
CA LYS A 665 15.21 16.90 -15.99
C LYS A 665 14.50 17.19 -14.67
N GLY A 666 15.01 16.72 -13.54
CA GLY A 666 14.51 17.08 -12.22
C GLY A 666 14.89 18.54 -11.86
N LEU A 667 13.92 19.33 -11.38
CA LEU A 667 14.09 20.70 -10.91
C LEU A 667 13.92 20.79 -9.39
N GLN A 668 14.33 21.92 -8.79
CA GLN A 668 14.29 22.08 -7.34
C GLN A 668 12.88 21.92 -6.76
N VAL A 669 12.81 21.08 -5.74
CA VAL A 669 11.66 20.90 -4.86
C VAL A 669 11.68 22.02 -3.81
N THR A 670 10.57 22.71 -3.59
CA THR A 670 10.47 23.80 -2.60
C THR A 670 10.06 23.26 -1.22
N GLU A 671 10.27 24.02 -0.14
CA GLU A 671 9.84 23.61 1.22
C GLU A 671 8.33 23.34 1.36
N ASN A 672 7.52 23.73 0.37
CA ASN A 672 6.07 23.50 0.34
C ASN A 672 5.67 22.22 -0.42
N ASP A 673 6.63 21.51 -1.03
CA ASP A 673 6.36 20.29 -1.78
C ASP A 673 6.43 19.05 -0.87
N PRO A 674 5.60 18.02 -1.13
CA PRO A 674 5.67 16.76 -0.39
C PRO A 674 7.01 16.06 -0.64
N ALA A 675 7.48 15.26 0.33
CA ALA A 675 8.73 14.52 0.20
C ALA A 675 8.73 13.61 -1.04
N ASN A 676 9.74 13.78 -1.91
CA ASN A 676 9.86 13.15 -3.22
C ASN A 676 8.62 13.35 -4.12
N PRO A 677 8.34 14.59 -4.59
CA PRO A 677 7.12 14.84 -5.35
C PRO A 677 7.09 14.02 -6.63
N VAL A 678 5.93 13.43 -6.91
CA VAL A 678 5.67 12.67 -8.13
C VAL A 678 5.29 13.64 -9.24
N VAL A 679 5.89 13.46 -10.42
CA VAL A 679 5.55 14.20 -11.66
C VAL A 679 4.90 13.23 -12.63
N GLU A 680 3.91 13.67 -13.40
CA GLU A 680 3.27 12.86 -14.45
C GLU A 680 3.86 13.21 -15.83
N LEU A 681 4.41 12.23 -16.54
CA LEU A 681 4.96 12.37 -17.89
C LEU A 681 4.13 11.53 -18.86
N LEU A 682 3.52 12.19 -19.84
CA LEU A 682 2.57 11.60 -20.79
C LEU A 682 3.19 11.46 -22.19
N ALA A 683 3.04 10.29 -22.80
CA ALA A 683 3.27 10.06 -24.22
C ALA A 683 1.95 9.84 -24.96
N GLY A 684 1.92 10.14 -26.26
CA GLY A 684 0.72 9.95 -27.09
C GLY A 684 1.03 9.60 -28.53
N LEU A 685 0.18 8.77 -29.14
CA LEU A 685 0.22 8.41 -30.54
C LEU A 685 -1.18 8.14 -31.07
N ASP A 686 -1.66 8.93 -32.05
CA ASP A 686 -2.93 8.73 -32.75
C ASP A 686 -4.17 8.48 -31.85
N GLY A 687 -4.16 9.07 -30.64
CA GLY A 687 -5.24 8.95 -29.64
C GLY A 687 -5.05 7.86 -28.60
N PHE A 688 -3.99 7.07 -28.69
CA PHE A 688 -3.49 6.22 -27.61
C PHE A 688 -2.55 7.01 -26.71
N HIS A 689 -2.59 6.74 -25.40
CA HIS A 689 -1.81 7.46 -24.40
C HIS A 689 -1.35 6.50 -23.30
N ASP A 690 -0.11 6.69 -22.87
CA ASP A 690 0.44 6.05 -21.68
C ASP A 690 1.25 7.06 -20.87
N GLN A 691 1.38 6.81 -19.58
CA GLN A 691 1.99 7.73 -18.62
C GLN A 691 2.94 7.03 -17.68
N VAL A 692 3.97 7.77 -17.26
CA VAL A 692 4.85 7.39 -16.17
C VAL A 692 4.82 8.43 -15.06
N LYS A 693 5.05 7.98 -13.83
CA LYS A 693 5.00 8.80 -12.60
C LYS A 693 6.35 8.84 -11.89
N PRO A 694 7.40 9.44 -12.50
CA PRO A 694 8.71 9.57 -11.88
C PRO A 694 8.65 10.34 -10.56
N LYS A 695 9.38 9.87 -9.54
CA LYS A 695 9.60 10.64 -8.31
C LYS A 695 10.78 11.57 -8.49
N ILE A 696 10.60 12.85 -8.20
CA ILE A 696 11.70 13.80 -8.14
C ILE A 696 12.36 13.66 -6.77
N LYS A 697 13.56 13.10 -6.76
CA LYS A 697 14.33 12.86 -5.54
C LYS A 697 15.17 14.08 -5.21
N ASP A 698 15.23 14.43 -3.93
CA ASP A 698 16.16 15.46 -3.44
C ASP A 698 17.58 15.15 -3.90
N ALA A 699 18.39 16.18 -4.09
CA ALA A 699 19.79 16.05 -4.45
C ALA A 699 20.65 15.54 -3.27
N ILE A 700 20.20 14.50 -2.56
CA ILE A 700 20.97 13.79 -1.55
C ILE A 700 22.10 13.03 -2.22
N LEU A 701 23.25 13.00 -1.57
CA LEU A 701 24.40 12.24 -2.04
C LEU A 701 24.45 10.90 -1.30
N ASP A 702 24.32 9.81 -2.04
CA ASP A 702 24.41 8.44 -1.53
C ASP A 702 25.42 7.62 -2.34
N VAL A 703 26.04 6.63 -1.69
CA VAL A 703 26.91 5.64 -2.34
C VAL A 703 26.03 4.54 -2.94
N ILE A 704 26.09 4.37 -4.26
CA ILE A 704 25.31 3.35 -4.98
C ILE A 704 26.15 2.12 -5.33
N ASP A 705 27.47 2.26 -5.39
CA ASP A 705 28.39 1.17 -5.66
C ASP A 705 29.77 1.48 -5.06
N TYR A 706 30.57 0.45 -4.76
CA TYR A 706 31.89 0.60 -4.18
C TYR A 706 32.76 -0.65 -4.39
N GLY A 707 34.07 -0.47 -4.32
CA GLY A 707 35.01 -1.58 -4.38
C GLY A 707 36.31 -1.29 -3.64
N PRO A 708 37.04 -2.34 -3.21
CA PRO A 708 36.72 -3.77 -3.37
C PRO A 708 35.67 -4.25 -2.36
N ASP A 709 34.75 -5.12 -2.79
CA ASP A 709 33.76 -5.80 -1.94
C ASP A 709 33.90 -7.33 -2.07
N CYS A 710 35.04 -7.85 -1.61
CA CYS A 710 35.32 -9.27 -1.67
C CYS A 710 36.14 -9.75 -0.47
N THR A 711 35.96 -11.02 -0.11
CA THR A 711 36.70 -11.64 0.99
C THR A 711 38.18 -11.85 0.68
N GLU A 712 38.58 -11.75 -0.59
CA GLU A 712 39.97 -11.84 -1.04
C GLU A 712 40.20 -10.90 -2.24
N SER A 713 41.07 -9.91 -2.06
CA SER A 713 41.43 -8.92 -3.08
C SER A 713 42.94 -8.91 -3.37
N CYS A 714 43.33 -8.36 -4.52
CA CYS A 714 44.75 -8.21 -4.87
C CYS A 714 45.42 -7.11 -4.04
N MET A 715 46.75 -7.16 -3.93
CA MET A 715 47.52 -6.12 -3.21
C MET A 715 47.44 -4.72 -3.84
N ASN A 716 47.17 -4.63 -5.14
CA ASN A 716 47.06 -3.38 -5.90
C ASN A 716 45.61 -3.10 -6.34
N ALA A 717 44.63 -3.72 -5.68
CA ALA A 717 43.22 -3.45 -5.96
C ALA A 717 42.92 -1.96 -5.74
N LEU A 718 42.15 -1.37 -6.65
CA LEU A 718 41.73 0.02 -6.55
C LEU A 718 40.57 0.12 -5.55
N VAL A 719 40.64 1.12 -4.67
CA VAL A 719 39.52 1.49 -3.80
C VAL A 719 38.73 2.62 -4.45
N TRP A 720 37.43 2.45 -4.60
CA TRP A 720 36.54 3.41 -5.25
C TRP A 720 35.12 3.38 -4.68
N ALA A 721 34.38 4.45 -4.90
CA ALA A 721 32.95 4.55 -4.58
C ALA A 721 32.24 5.38 -5.67
N THR A 722 31.10 4.87 -6.15
CA THR A 722 30.21 5.52 -7.11
C THR A 722 29.01 6.10 -6.38
N PHE A 723 28.64 7.32 -6.75
CA PHE A 723 27.57 8.07 -6.10
C PHE A 723 26.36 8.24 -7.02
N ASN A 724 25.18 8.38 -6.43
CA ASN A 724 23.92 8.62 -7.15
C ASN A 724 23.86 9.96 -7.90
N THR A 725 24.79 10.89 -7.64
CA THR A 725 24.81 12.24 -8.22
C THR A 725 26.22 12.69 -8.56
N ASP A 726 26.34 13.65 -9.48
CA ASP A 726 27.64 14.14 -9.97
C ASP A 726 28.41 14.83 -8.84
N ILE A 727 29.66 14.42 -8.66
CA ILE A 727 30.53 14.93 -7.61
C ILE A 727 31.13 16.28 -8.00
N ASN A 728 31.15 17.21 -7.04
CA ASN A 728 31.92 18.43 -7.18
C ASN A 728 33.42 18.13 -7.00
N PRO A 729 34.26 18.27 -8.03
CA PRO A 729 35.68 17.92 -7.92
C PRO A 729 36.42 18.79 -6.88
N ALA A 730 35.88 19.97 -6.54
CA ALA A 730 36.47 20.86 -5.55
C ALA A 730 36.34 20.35 -4.10
N THR A 731 35.48 19.37 -3.83
CA THR A 731 35.27 18.81 -2.48
C THR A 731 36.08 17.54 -2.21
N LEU A 732 36.85 17.07 -3.20
CA LEU A 732 37.68 15.88 -3.05
C LEU A 732 38.87 16.14 -2.12
N ASP A 733 38.78 15.60 -0.90
CA ASP A 733 39.87 15.56 0.07
C ASP A 733 40.05 14.13 0.57
N ARG A 734 41.31 13.70 0.71
CA ARG A 734 41.67 12.38 1.27
C ARG A 734 41.14 12.16 2.69
N SER A 735 40.75 13.22 3.42
CA SER A 735 40.09 13.09 4.71
C SER A 735 38.66 12.55 4.60
N TYR A 736 38.04 12.58 3.41
CA TYR A 736 36.64 12.19 3.24
C TYR A 736 36.44 10.82 2.60
N LEU A 737 37.47 10.23 2.00
CA LEU A 737 37.49 8.80 1.65
C LEU A 737 38.80 8.22 2.20
N GLN A 738 38.68 7.48 3.30
CA GLN A 738 39.80 7.05 4.12
C GLN A 738 39.92 5.53 4.12
N ILE A 739 41.14 5.03 4.03
CA ILE A 739 41.44 3.59 4.10
C ILE A 739 42.28 3.34 5.34
N TYR A 740 41.90 2.37 6.17
CA TYR A 740 42.64 1.97 7.36
C TYR A 740 42.89 0.47 7.37
N GLU A 741 44.02 0.09 7.93
CA GLU A 741 44.33 -1.30 8.26
C GLU A 741 43.55 -1.71 9.52
N CYS A 742 43.05 -2.95 9.57
CA CYS A 742 42.37 -3.50 10.74
C CYS A 742 43.36 -4.21 11.67
N THR A 743 43.13 -4.17 12.98
CA THR A 743 43.98 -4.92 13.94
C THR A 743 43.68 -6.42 13.95
N ASP A 744 42.51 -6.82 13.44
CA ASP A 744 42.02 -8.19 13.35
C ASP A 744 40.93 -8.31 12.25
N GLU A 745 40.53 -9.54 11.95
CA GLU A 745 39.53 -9.87 10.91
C GLU A 745 38.15 -9.26 11.15
N SER A 746 37.82 -8.85 12.39
CA SER A 746 36.52 -8.26 12.71
C SER A 746 36.42 -6.78 12.38
N CYS A 747 37.56 -6.13 12.07
CA CYS A 747 37.66 -4.70 11.77
C CYS A 747 36.96 -3.78 12.80
N THR A 748 36.87 -4.23 14.06
CA THR A 748 36.29 -3.45 15.18
C THR A 748 37.28 -2.44 15.75
N SER A 749 38.58 -2.65 15.57
CA SER A 749 39.63 -1.66 15.83
C SER A 749 40.59 -1.50 14.67
N LEU A 750 41.06 -0.27 14.48
CA LEU A 750 41.91 0.15 13.36
C LEU A 750 43.36 0.33 13.81
N ALA A 751 44.28 -0.07 12.94
CA ALA A 751 45.72 0.11 13.07
C ALA A 751 46.21 1.26 12.17
N GLY A 752 47.27 1.95 12.61
CA GLY A 752 47.94 2.95 11.78
C GLY A 752 47.14 4.24 11.56
N GLY A 753 47.30 4.84 10.39
CA GLY A 753 46.62 6.05 9.97
C GLY A 753 46.13 5.94 8.52
N ASN A 754 45.32 6.90 8.07
CA ASN A 754 44.69 6.88 6.75
C ASN A 754 45.73 6.65 5.62
N LEU A 755 45.54 5.58 4.86
CA LEU A 755 46.39 5.14 3.76
C LEU A 755 46.11 5.90 2.44
N THR A 756 44.98 6.61 2.35
CA THR A 756 44.61 7.41 1.18
C THR A 756 45.62 8.55 0.96
N THR A 757 46.19 8.61 -0.25
CA THR A 757 47.12 9.66 -0.67
C THR A 757 46.42 10.85 -1.31
N HIS A 758 45.52 10.60 -2.27
CA HIS A 758 44.70 11.58 -2.96
C HIS A 758 43.48 10.92 -3.60
N LEU A 759 42.51 11.74 -4.02
CA LEU A 759 41.28 11.28 -4.68
C LEU A 759 41.21 11.82 -6.11
N THR A 760 40.63 11.04 -7.02
CA THR A 760 40.33 11.46 -8.40
C THR A 760 38.96 10.97 -8.83
N LEU A 761 38.40 11.58 -9.86
CA LEU A 761 37.20 11.09 -10.54
C LEU A 761 37.59 10.27 -11.76
N SER A 762 37.04 9.07 -11.93
CA SER A 762 37.10 8.32 -13.20
C SER A 762 36.04 8.80 -14.18
N ASP A 763 34.87 9.14 -13.66
CA ASP A 763 33.71 9.72 -14.35
C ASP A 763 33.05 10.74 -13.40
N PRO A 764 31.98 11.45 -13.81
CA PRO A 764 31.36 12.46 -12.95
C PRO A 764 30.86 11.97 -11.58
N GLN A 765 30.68 10.66 -11.38
CA GLN A 765 30.05 10.06 -10.20
C GLN A 765 30.96 9.13 -9.42
N THR A 766 32.04 8.60 -10.01
CA THR A 766 32.91 7.62 -9.37
C THR A 766 34.21 8.24 -8.85
N VAL A 767 34.43 8.14 -7.54
CA VAL A 767 35.62 8.63 -6.84
C VAL A 767 36.58 7.47 -6.57
N ILE A 768 37.81 7.59 -7.05
CA ILE A 768 38.90 6.65 -6.81
C ILE A 768 39.81 7.19 -5.70
N ALA A 769 40.11 6.34 -4.72
CA ALA A 769 41.07 6.60 -3.66
C ALA A 769 42.42 5.96 -3.98
N HIS A 770 43.43 6.80 -4.18
CA HIS A 770 44.79 6.34 -4.51
C HIS A 770 45.57 6.02 -3.24
N HIS A 771 46.20 4.85 -3.20
CA HIS A 771 47.03 4.39 -2.09
C HIS A 771 48.27 3.64 -2.61
N ALA A 772 49.20 3.30 -1.70
CA ALA A 772 50.27 2.35 -2.01
C ALA A 772 49.73 0.91 -1.93
N ASN A 773 50.43 -0.06 -2.52
CA ASN A 773 50.01 -1.47 -2.44
C ASN A 773 49.75 -1.91 -0.99
N PHE A 774 48.67 -2.66 -0.79
CA PHE A 774 48.28 -3.25 0.48
C PHE A 774 49.23 -4.37 0.89
N ASP A 775 49.43 -4.53 2.20
CA ASP A 775 50.13 -5.66 2.78
C ASP A 775 49.32 -6.95 2.61
N ILE A 776 50.02 -8.09 2.56
CA ILE A 776 49.45 -9.43 2.33
C ILE A 776 48.69 -9.96 3.55
N ASP A 777 47.67 -10.80 3.36
CA ASP A 777 46.92 -11.46 4.43
C ASP A 777 46.41 -10.46 5.49
N THR A 778 45.97 -9.29 5.02
CA THR A 778 45.63 -8.14 5.86
C THR A 778 44.23 -7.63 5.52
N HIS A 779 43.48 -7.27 6.56
CA HIS A 779 42.13 -6.71 6.49
C HIS A 779 42.17 -5.18 6.52
N TYR A 780 41.30 -4.56 5.74
CA TYR A 780 41.18 -3.12 5.61
C TYR A 780 39.73 -2.68 5.76
N LYS A 781 39.56 -1.46 6.28
CA LYS A 781 38.26 -0.79 6.39
C LYS A 781 38.31 0.57 5.70
N VAL A 782 37.30 0.84 4.88
CA VAL A 782 37.15 2.09 4.15
C VAL A 782 36.03 2.91 4.76
N PHE A 783 36.21 4.23 4.79
CA PHE A 783 35.24 5.20 5.28
C PHE A 783 35.03 6.29 4.22
N VAL A 784 33.80 6.48 3.79
CA VAL A 784 33.35 7.74 3.16
C VAL A 784 32.70 8.57 4.25
N LYS A 785 33.24 9.76 4.51
CA LYS A 785 32.80 10.60 5.64
C LYS A 785 31.54 11.38 5.32
N GLU A 786 30.66 11.47 6.32
CA GLU A 786 29.49 12.35 6.31
C GLU A 786 29.88 13.79 5.97
N ASP A 787 29.03 14.45 5.17
CA ASP A 787 29.18 15.82 4.67
C ASP A 787 30.57 16.18 4.05
N GLY A 788 31.37 15.17 3.70
CA GLY A 788 32.74 15.35 3.21
C GLY A 788 32.79 15.61 1.70
N ILE A 789 32.62 14.55 0.93
CA ILE A 789 32.43 14.64 -0.53
C ILE A 789 31.04 15.21 -0.77
N LYS A 790 30.91 16.17 -1.69
CA LYS A 790 29.63 16.80 -2.03
C LYS A 790 29.35 16.70 -3.52
N ASN A 791 28.07 16.64 -3.86
CA ASN A 791 27.65 16.76 -5.25
C ASN A 791 27.79 18.21 -5.77
N ILE A 792 27.58 18.39 -7.08
CA ILE A 792 27.63 19.70 -7.75
C ILE A 792 26.64 20.73 -7.19
N LEU A 793 25.62 20.28 -6.45
CA LEU A 793 24.63 21.12 -5.78
C LEU A 793 24.99 21.43 -4.30
N GLY A 794 26.07 20.85 -3.78
CA GLY A 794 26.62 21.14 -2.46
C GLY A 794 26.10 20.26 -1.32
N TYR A 795 25.38 19.17 -1.63
CA TYR A 795 24.92 18.18 -0.65
C TYR A 795 25.96 17.08 -0.47
N GLY A 796 26.25 16.71 0.77
CA GLY A 796 27.12 15.59 1.12
C GLY A 796 26.35 14.42 1.70
N LEU A 797 27.07 13.33 2.02
CA LEU A 797 26.51 12.14 2.64
C LEU A 797 25.85 12.44 3.99
N ALA A 798 24.68 11.84 4.22
CA ALA A 798 23.94 12.00 5.48
C ALA A 798 24.62 11.31 6.67
N ASN A 799 25.31 10.20 6.44
CA ASN A 799 26.06 9.44 7.45
C ASN A 799 27.37 8.91 6.84
N ASP A 800 28.30 8.50 7.70
CA ASP A 800 29.50 7.76 7.27
C ASP A 800 29.10 6.47 6.56
N TYR A 801 29.64 6.24 5.36
CA TYR A 801 29.51 4.97 4.64
C TYR A 801 30.79 4.15 4.83
N THR A 802 30.67 2.87 5.19
CA THR A 802 31.85 2.03 5.47
C THR A 802 31.71 0.63 4.93
N TRP A 803 32.80 0.09 4.41
CA TRP A 803 32.93 -1.32 4.04
C TRP A 803 34.31 -1.85 4.42
N ASP A 804 34.47 -3.17 4.41
CA ASP A 804 35.72 -3.86 4.69
C ASP A 804 36.06 -4.89 3.61
N PHE A 805 37.34 -5.15 3.45
CA PHE A 805 37.86 -6.16 2.52
C PHE A 805 39.18 -6.73 3.03
N ALA A 806 39.59 -7.88 2.51
CA ALA A 806 40.86 -8.51 2.85
C ALA A 806 41.71 -8.82 1.61
N THR A 807 43.00 -9.04 1.83
CA THR A 807 43.97 -9.41 0.79
C THR A 807 44.48 -10.82 1.06
N SER A 808 44.52 -11.72 0.06
CA SER A 808 44.83 -13.14 0.31
C SER A 808 46.29 -13.52 0.10
N ASP A 809 46.78 -13.56 -1.14
CA ASP A 809 47.93 -14.43 -1.46
C ASP A 809 49.21 -13.70 -1.93
N GLY A 810 49.25 -12.37 -1.81
CA GLY A 810 50.41 -11.57 -2.24
C GLY A 810 50.60 -11.44 -3.75
N LEU A 811 49.52 -11.66 -4.51
CA LEU A 811 49.48 -11.49 -5.97
C LEU A 811 48.99 -10.07 -6.33
N GLU A 812 49.64 -9.45 -7.32
CA GLU A 812 49.12 -8.26 -7.98
C GLU A 812 48.02 -8.68 -8.98
N CYS A 813 46.94 -7.90 -9.05
CA CYS A 813 45.89 -8.05 -10.04
C CYS A 813 46.49 -8.08 -11.45
N GLN A 814 46.25 -9.19 -12.15
CA GLN A 814 46.57 -9.34 -13.56
C GLN A 814 45.48 -8.65 -14.38
N ALA A 815 45.85 -7.91 -15.42
CA ALA A 815 44.86 -7.40 -16.37
C ALA A 815 44.34 -8.57 -17.21
N ASP A 816 43.09 -8.99 -16.95
CA ASP A 816 42.45 -10.10 -17.66
C ASP A 816 41.68 -9.62 -18.92
N ARG A 817 41.23 -8.35 -18.90
CA ARG A 817 40.58 -7.64 -20.01
C ARG A 817 40.88 -6.13 -19.92
N VAL A 818 40.85 -5.43 -21.05
CA VAL A 818 41.11 -3.98 -21.18
C VAL A 818 39.89 -3.32 -21.78
#